data_AF-A0A1Q3HKQ6-F1
#
_entry.id   AF-A0A1Q3HKQ6-F1
#
_cell.length_a   1.000
_cell.length_b   1.000
_cell.length_c   1.000
_cell.angle_alpha   90.00
_cell.angle_beta   90.00
_cell.angle_gamma   90.00
#
_symmetry.space_group_name_H-M   'P 1'
#
loop_
_entity.id
_entity.type
_entity.pdbx_description
1 polymer ?
#
loop_
_entity_poly.entity_id
_entity_poly.type
_entity_poly.pdbx_seq_one_letter_code
_entity_poly.pdbx_strand_id
1 'polypeptide(L)'
;MDRARLLLIGVTAIAVAACEKVPIVDINAGFSLADVAWFEEEDTLFVFYQANAEQGLGPDTQLELTVRTDHFELPWTPLSQLSTVHTHVPADCGPKSVCGSTSLALSEQPRDVRLRLRYHRAGEMTMNAPVALNIIGRGAAHTNRSLLVYGVFDETNTHVQWRARHQFPTLRNHEVQKYGLRRHFSIAGRRHGAIAADFGANPYGYGSVPGCPGALPPLDFGPVETTARAVFDVGTLPLSASESPAVCARSIVTEAKRGTFEAVALARKNPQVRPAFPVLRSPITENTPIKFMLSPCRRTISSPHYKMQEQRLFLEDAPEICIDDWNARGFADELSVRLRTKIDEVRMQGRDMVLVLGLHHDDTTGRLGNVLEEALQKVLPFERDKSSPRVTGAFVYDSMAHTVGRPELRRLVLWCPPNLLFDDLDDVPAAASSTCPAVSQIPDIELGPFRFNQLPILTTRTQYLRFIEKYSEGQAGRMTAMSFRAPEHTPLSENVPVGEFGTATFYNNEIITAEPGDAFSYCPDADQRKIVFRTPSTPAPAGLEVLPALHQTAPQPAYALGLFWDFPFLLKANYESSLAGAVTAYGFSVPFGIVNSNEETWASQLWTTGEFPVGNILAQCTRFCDHPTFDTSVTYNVHAPFRDAYRMQCYRPLFPRPGDGGFPNDP
;
A
#
# COMPACT_ATOMS: atom_id res chain seq x y z
N MET A 1 -37.61 -84.07 -48.66
CA MET A 1 -36.62 -84.15 -47.57
C MET A 1 -35.41 -83.31 -47.96
N ASP A 2 -35.06 -82.18 -47.37
CA ASP A 2 -35.78 -81.39 -46.38
C ASP A 2 -35.31 -79.94 -46.41
N ARG A 3 -36.30 -79.02 -46.43
CA ARG A 3 -36.17 -77.57 -46.28
C ARG A 3 -35.63 -77.14 -44.89
N ALA A 4 -35.21 -78.10 -44.05
CA ALA A 4 -34.81 -77.89 -42.67
C ALA A 4 -33.35 -77.39 -42.49
N ARG A 5 -32.47 -77.51 -43.50
CA ARG A 5 -31.06 -77.10 -43.36
C ARG A 5 -30.77 -75.64 -43.74
N LEU A 6 -31.61 -75.00 -44.55
CA LEU A 6 -31.41 -73.59 -44.92
C LEU A 6 -31.97 -72.61 -43.89
N LEU A 7 -32.97 -73.01 -43.09
CA LEU A 7 -33.51 -72.17 -42.01
C LEU A 7 -32.60 -72.14 -40.78
N LEU A 8 -31.71 -73.12 -40.58
CA LEU A 8 -30.81 -73.13 -39.43
C LEU A 8 -29.58 -72.22 -39.58
N ILE A 9 -29.14 -71.94 -40.81
CA ILE A 9 -28.01 -71.05 -41.10
C ILE A 9 -28.48 -69.58 -41.19
N GLY A 10 -29.73 -69.33 -41.59
CA GLY A 10 -30.31 -67.98 -41.62
C GLY A 10 -30.72 -67.43 -40.24
N VAL A 11 -31.01 -68.29 -39.25
CA VAL A 11 -31.42 -67.86 -37.90
C VAL A 11 -30.23 -67.75 -36.94
N THR A 12 -29.11 -68.45 -37.19
CA THR A 12 -27.88 -68.27 -36.40
C THR A 12 -27.05 -67.07 -36.83
N ALA A 13 -27.18 -66.59 -38.08
CA ALA A 13 -26.46 -65.39 -38.54
C ALA A 13 -27.10 -64.06 -38.09
N ILE A 14 -28.37 -64.03 -37.67
CA ILE A 14 -29.05 -62.81 -37.17
C ILE A 14 -28.95 -62.71 -35.63
N ALA A 15 -28.65 -63.80 -34.92
CA ALA A 15 -28.47 -63.78 -33.46
C ALA A 15 -27.06 -63.38 -32.99
N VAL A 16 -26.08 -63.25 -33.90
CA VAL A 16 -24.69 -62.84 -33.56
C VAL A 16 -24.44 -61.35 -33.85
N ALA A 17 -25.41 -60.63 -34.42
CA ALA A 17 -25.31 -59.19 -34.65
C ALA A 17 -25.77 -58.33 -33.44
N ALA A 18 -26.07 -58.93 -32.29
CA ALA A 18 -26.59 -58.22 -31.12
C ALA A 18 -25.94 -58.71 -29.81
N CYS A 19 -24.63 -58.55 -29.68
CA CYS A 19 -23.91 -58.44 -28.41
C CYS A 19 -22.42 -58.23 -28.69
N GLU A 20 -22.05 -57.08 -29.28
CA GLU A 20 -20.73 -56.55 -28.97
C GLU A 20 -20.76 -56.17 -27.49
N LYS A 21 -20.31 -57.08 -26.63
CA LYS A 21 -19.84 -56.72 -25.30
C LYS A 21 -18.66 -55.80 -25.49
N VAL A 22 -18.93 -54.50 -25.52
CA VAL A 22 -17.91 -53.48 -25.36
C VAL A 22 -17.13 -53.85 -24.09
N PRO A 23 -15.81 -54.04 -24.17
CA PRO A 23 -15.03 -54.38 -22.99
C PRO A 23 -15.23 -53.27 -21.95
N ILE A 24 -15.57 -53.67 -20.72
CA ILE A 24 -15.65 -52.76 -19.58
C ILE A 24 -14.21 -52.36 -19.25
N VAL A 25 -13.72 -51.31 -19.92
CA VAL A 25 -12.52 -50.62 -19.49
C VAL A 25 -12.96 -49.73 -18.34
N ASP A 26 -12.31 -49.85 -17.18
CA ASP A 26 -12.51 -48.91 -16.08
C ASP A 26 -12.09 -47.52 -16.58
N ILE A 27 -13.09 -46.66 -16.82
CA ILE A 27 -12.84 -45.29 -17.27
C ILE A 27 -12.47 -44.37 -16.11
N ASN A 28 -12.29 -44.92 -14.89
CA ASN A 28 -12.01 -44.21 -13.66
C ASN A 28 -12.96 -43.02 -13.48
N ALA A 29 -14.26 -43.27 -13.67
CA ALA A 29 -15.27 -42.24 -13.49
C ALA A 29 -15.52 -41.98 -12.00
N GLY A 30 -15.70 -40.71 -11.64
CA GLY A 30 -15.99 -40.30 -10.28
C GLY A 30 -16.67 -38.94 -10.20
N PHE A 31 -17.53 -38.74 -9.21
CA PHE A 31 -18.08 -37.43 -8.89
C PHE A 31 -17.06 -36.62 -8.09
N SER A 32 -16.71 -35.43 -8.58
CA SER A 32 -15.98 -34.43 -7.80
C SER A 32 -16.92 -33.45 -7.09
N LEU A 33 -18.17 -33.35 -7.52
CA LEU A 33 -19.21 -32.56 -6.89
C LEU A 33 -20.58 -33.22 -7.05
N ALA A 34 -21.35 -33.30 -5.96
CA ALA A 34 -22.75 -33.69 -5.94
C ALA A 34 -23.42 -33.01 -4.75
N ASP A 35 -23.73 -31.73 -4.92
CA ASP A 35 -24.15 -30.86 -3.85
C ASP A 35 -25.60 -30.41 -4.05
N VAL A 36 -26.37 -30.49 -2.97
CA VAL A 36 -27.81 -30.28 -3.01
C VAL A 36 -28.21 -29.34 -1.88
N ALA A 37 -29.00 -28.32 -2.20
CA ALA A 37 -29.51 -27.37 -1.23
C ALA A 37 -31.01 -27.14 -1.45
N TRP A 38 -31.81 -27.37 -0.41
CA TRP A 38 -33.23 -27.05 -0.42
C TRP A 38 -33.52 -25.83 0.44
N PHE A 39 -34.18 -24.83 -0.15
CA PHE A 39 -34.57 -23.59 0.52
C PHE A 39 -36.08 -23.61 0.79
N GLU A 40 -36.44 -23.73 2.07
CA GLU A 40 -37.84 -23.79 2.51
C GLU A 40 -38.63 -22.53 2.11
N GLU A 41 -37.99 -21.37 2.17
CA GLU A 41 -38.59 -20.08 1.83
C GLU A 41 -38.93 -19.95 0.33
N GLU A 42 -38.20 -20.68 -0.52
CA GLU A 42 -38.36 -20.68 -1.98
C GLU A 42 -39.12 -21.91 -2.49
N ASP A 43 -39.37 -22.91 -1.64
CA ASP A 43 -39.85 -24.25 -2.02
C ASP A 43 -39.06 -24.81 -3.23
N THR A 44 -37.73 -24.64 -3.20
CA THR A 44 -36.86 -24.97 -4.32
C THR A 44 -35.67 -25.83 -3.88
N LEU A 45 -35.46 -26.94 -4.59
CA LEU A 45 -34.27 -27.79 -4.50
C LEU A 45 -33.29 -27.39 -5.60
N PHE A 46 -32.05 -27.06 -5.23
CA PHE A 46 -30.95 -26.85 -6.17
C PHE A 46 -30.01 -28.04 -6.13
N VAL A 47 -29.54 -28.47 -7.30
CA VAL A 47 -28.59 -29.56 -7.45
C VAL A 47 -27.44 -29.06 -8.32
N PHE A 48 -26.22 -29.22 -7.83
CA PHE A 48 -24.97 -28.93 -8.54
C PHE A 48 -24.14 -30.19 -8.65
N TYR A 49 -23.55 -30.41 -9.82
CA TYR A 49 -22.85 -31.66 -10.08
C TYR A 49 -21.61 -31.45 -10.95
N GLN A 50 -20.62 -32.30 -10.72
CA GLN A 50 -19.50 -32.52 -11.62
C GLN A 50 -19.05 -33.97 -11.52
N ALA A 51 -19.06 -34.67 -12.64
CA ALA A 51 -18.48 -35.99 -12.80
C ALA A 51 -17.32 -35.92 -13.80
N ASN A 52 -16.26 -36.66 -13.53
CA ASN A 52 -15.06 -36.74 -14.37
C ASN A 52 -14.78 -38.20 -14.72
N ALA A 53 -14.17 -38.46 -15.87
CA ALA A 53 -13.66 -39.77 -16.26
C ALA A 53 -12.33 -39.62 -17.01
N GLU A 54 -11.33 -40.45 -16.71
CA GLU A 54 -9.98 -40.34 -17.31
C GLU A 54 -9.99 -40.49 -18.83
N GLN A 55 -10.90 -41.34 -19.34
CA GLN A 55 -11.09 -41.62 -20.76
C GLN A 55 -12.18 -40.75 -21.42
N GLY A 56 -12.77 -39.82 -20.67
CA GLY A 56 -13.89 -38.99 -21.10
C GLY A 56 -15.26 -39.64 -20.91
N LEU A 57 -16.30 -38.81 -20.94
CA LEU A 57 -17.70 -39.24 -20.87
C LEU A 57 -18.30 -39.16 -22.28
N GLY A 58 -18.98 -40.22 -22.71
CA GLY A 58 -19.58 -40.29 -24.04
C GLY A 58 -20.82 -39.39 -24.17
N PRO A 59 -21.24 -39.07 -25.41
CA PRO A 59 -22.43 -38.23 -25.65
C PRO A 59 -23.74 -38.89 -25.16
N ASP A 60 -23.77 -40.21 -25.02
CA ASP A 60 -24.91 -40.97 -24.49
C ASP A 60 -24.92 -41.10 -22.96
N THR A 61 -23.94 -40.53 -22.26
CA THR A 61 -23.92 -40.47 -20.80
C THR A 61 -24.96 -39.47 -20.29
N GLN A 62 -25.75 -39.87 -19.28
CA GLN A 62 -26.77 -39.00 -18.69
C GLN A 62 -26.71 -39.00 -17.16
N LEU A 63 -27.04 -37.85 -16.58
CA LEU A 63 -27.24 -37.71 -15.14
C LEU A 63 -28.71 -37.87 -14.81
N GLU A 64 -28.98 -38.60 -13.74
CA GLU A 64 -30.33 -38.89 -13.26
C GLU A 64 -30.47 -38.51 -11.80
N LEU A 65 -31.64 -37.99 -11.44
CA LEU A 65 -31.98 -37.60 -10.08
C LEU A 65 -33.20 -38.39 -9.60
N THR A 66 -33.21 -38.74 -8.32
CA THR A 66 -34.42 -39.15 -7.59
C THR A 66 -34.54 -38.33 -6.33
N VAL A 67 -35.77 -37.98 -5.96
CA VAL A 67 -36.10 -37.17 -4.79
C VAL A 67 -37.26 -37.83 -4.08
N ARG A 68 -37.17 -37.99 -2.76
CA ARG A 68 -38.26 -38.48 -1.94
C ARG A 68 -38.57 -37.47 -0.84
N THR A 69 -39.84 -37.12 -0.71
CA THR A 69 -40.41 -36.34 0.39
C THR A 69 -41.34 -37.26 1.20
N ASP A 70 -42.14 -36.70 2.11
CA ASP A 70 -43.11 -37.50 2.86
C ASP A 70 -44.30 -37.94 1.97
N HIS A 71 -44.69 -37.12 0.98
CA HIS A 71 -45.88 -37.36 0.16
C HIS A 71 -45.63 -37.49 -1.34
N PHE A 72 -44.39 -37.29 -1.79
CA PHE A 72 -44.00 -37.33 -3.19
C PHE A 72 -42.67 -38.04 -3.41
N GLU A 73 -42.60 -38.87 -4.44
CA GLU A 73 -41.38 -39.53 -4.90
C GLU A 73 -41.20 -39.29 -6.40
N LEU A 74 -40.07 -38.68 -6.76
CA LEU A 74 -39.58 -38.56 -8.12
C LEU A 74 -38.73 -39.81 -8.42
N PRO A 75 -39.16 -40.71 -9.34
CA PRO A 75 -38.32 -41.83 -9.75
C PRO A 75 -37.05 -41.31 -10.42
N TRP A 76 -36.07 -42.20 -10.62
CA TRP A 76 -34.84 -41.85 -11.35
C TRP A 76 -35.16 -41.26 -12.72
N THR A 77 -34.96 -39.95 -12.84
CA THR A 77 -35.34 -39.17 -14.00
C THR A 77 -34.11 -38.44 -14.55
N PRO A 78 -33.82 -38.51 -15.86
CA PRO A 78 -32.75 -37.75 -16.48
C PRO A 78 -32.89 -36.25 -16.22
N LEU A 79 -31.80 -35.57 -15.88
CA LEU A 79 -31.83 -34.13 -15.57
C LEU A 79 -32.38 -33.29 -16.73
N SER A 80 -32.16 -33.71 -17.97
CA SER A 80 -32.67 -33.05 -19.18
C SER A 80 -34.18 -33.15 -19.37
N GLN A 81 -34.85 -34.04 -18.63
CA GLN A 81 -36.31 -34.23 -18.67
C GLN A 81 -37.02 -33.54 -17.51
N LEU A 82 -36.27 -32.96 -16.58
CA LEU A 82 -36.84 -32.27 -15.43
C LEU A 82 -37.34 -30.88 -15.83
N SER A 83 -38.51 -30.50 -15.32
CA SER A 83 -39.00 -29.13 -15.43
C SER A 83 -38.28 -28.26 -14.41
N THR A 84 -37.44 -27.34 -14.88
CA THR A 84 -36.61 -26.51 -14.01
C THR A 84 -37.30 -25.21 -13.61
N VAL A 85 -37.06 -24.75 -12.38
CA VAL A 85 -37.58 -23.46 -11.89
C VAL A 85 -36.81 -22.30 -12.51
N HIS A 86 -35.48 -22.43 -12.59
CA HIS A 86 -34.58 -21.38 -13.03
C HIS A 86 -33.95 -21.70 -14.39
N THR A 87 -33.25 -20.71 -14.95
CA THR A 87 -32.47 -20.90 -16.18
C THR A 87 -31.16 -21.59 -15.86
N HIS A 88 -30.87 -22.68 -16.56
CA HIS A 88 -29.62 -23.44 -16.44
C HIS A 88 -28.96 -23.51 -17.82
N VAL A 89 -27.87 -22.77 -17.98
CA VAL A 89 -27.10 -22.79 -19.23
C VAL A 89 -26.08 -23.93 -19.21
N PRO A 90 -25.77 -24.57 -20.35
CA PRO A 90 -24.71 -25.57 -20.41
C PRO A 90 -23.38 -25.02 -19.87
N ALA A 91 -22.75 -25.77 -18.95
CA ALA A 91 -21.44 -25.44 -18.40
C ALA A 91 -20.35 -26.16 -19.20
N ASP A 92 -19.26 -25.45 -19.53
CA ASP A 92 -18.06 -26.08 -20.07
C ASP A 92 -17.11 -26.46 -18.93
N CYS A 93 -16.91 -27.77 -18.78
CA CYS A 93 -16.17 -28.39 -17.68
C CYS A 93 -14.91 -29.09 -18.22
N GLY A 94 -14.63 -28.94 -19.52
CA GLY A 94 -13.60 -29.66 -20.24
C GLY A 94 -14.07 -31.01 -20.81
N PRO A 95 -13.27 -31.61 -21.72
CA PRO A 95 -13.68 -32.78 -22.51
C PRO A 95 -13.79 -34.08 -21.70
N LYS A 96 -13.29 -34.10 -20.46
CA LYS A 96 -13.27 -35.27 -19.57
C LYS A 96 -14.32 -35.22 -18.47
N SER A 97 -15.19 -34.22 -18.51
CA SER A 97 -16.06 -33.91 -17.39
C SER A 97 -17.44 -33.50 -17.87
N VAL A 98 -18.45 -33.82 -17.07
CA VAL A 98 -19.81 -33.30 -17.21
C VAL A 98 -20.15 -32.58 -15.92
N CYS A 99 -20.49 -31.30 -16.01
CA CYS A 99 -20.90 -30.49 -14.87
C CYS A 99 -22.08 -29.59 -15.24
N GLY A 100 -22.75 -29.08 -14.21
CA GLY A 100 -23.91 -28.23 -14.40
C GLY A 100 -24.73 -28.09 -13.13
N SER A 101 -25.93 -27.57 -13.31
CA SER A 101 -26.89 -27.36 -12.25
C SER A 101 -28.31 -27.63 -12.73
N THR A 102 -29.20 -27.95 -11.80
CA THR A 102 -30.64 -27.98 -12.03
C THR A 102 -31.37 -27.46 -10.79
N SER A 103 -32.64 -27.08 -10.94
CA SER A 103 -33.49 -26.64 -9.83
C SER A 103 -34.91 -27.15 -9.98
N LEU A 104 -35.50 -27.64 -8.89
CA LEU A 104 -36.83 -28.25 -8.87
C LEU A 104 -37.74 -27.55 -7.87
N ALA A 105 -38.99 -27.33 -8.26
CA ALA A 105 -40.04 -26.91 -7.35
C ALA A 105 -40.38 -28.09 -6.44
N LEU A 106 -40.24 -27.90 -5.14
CA LEU A 106 -40.53 -28.94 -4.14
C LEU A 106 -41.15 -28.27 -2.90
N SER A 107 -42.46 -28.46 -2.74
CA SER A 107 -43.27 -27.84 -1.68
C SER A 107 -43.06 -28.43 -0.29
N GLU A 108 -42.30 -29.52 -0.20
CA GLU A 108 -42.02 -30.23 1.04
C GLU A 108 -40.53 -30.49 1.17
N GLN A 109 -40.06 -30.56 2.41
CA GLN A 109 -38.67 -30.86 2.69
C GLN A 109 -38.30 -32.25 2.12
N PRO A 110 -37.22 -32.36 1.33
CA PRO A 110 -36.75 -33.65 0.85
C PRO A 110 -36.22 -34.49 2.02
N ARG A 111 -36.59 -35.77 2.05
CA ARG A 111 -36.10 -36.80 2.98
C ARG A 111 -34.92 -37.58 2.41
N ASP A 112 -34.88 -37.75 1.09
CA ASP A 112 -33.79 -38.39 0.37
C ASP A 112 -33.62 -37.73 -1.00
N VAL A 113 -32.38 -37.45 -1.38
CA VAL A 113 -32.02 -36.96 -2.72
C VAL A 113 -30.81 -37.76 -3.17
N ARG A 114 -30.93 -38.43 -4.31
CA ARG A 114 -29.84 -39.21 -4.88
C ARG A 114 -29.61 -38.79 -6.32
N LEU A 115 -28.34 -38.68 -6.66
CA LEU A 115 -27.85 -38.37 -7.99
C LEU A 115 -27.02 -39.55 -8.49
N ARG A 116 -27.15 -39.91 -9.77
CA ARG A 116 -26.30 -40.91 -10.40
C ARG A 116 -25.95 -40.54 -11.82
N LEU A 117 -24.80 -41.02 -12.27
CA LEU A 117 -24.38 -41.01 -13.66
C LEU A 117 -24.71 -42.37 -14.28
N ARG A 118 -25.44 -42.38 -15.39
CA ARG A 118 -25.63 -43.56 -16.23
C ARG A 118 -24.68 -43.45 -17.42
N TYR A 119 -23.80 -44.44 -17.55
CA TYR A 119 -22.74 -44.43 -18.58
C TYR A 119 -23.29 -44.38 -20.00
N HIS A 120 -24.45 -45.00 -20.22
CA HIS A 120 -25.14 -44.99 -21.50
C HIS A 120 -26.66 -44.99 -21.29
N ARG A 121 -27.40 -44.11 -21.97
CA ARG A 121 -28.86 -43.93 -21.82
C ARG A 121 -29.72 -45.21 -21.90
N ALA A 122 -29.26 -46.23 -22.64
CA ALA A 122 -29.95 -47.52 -22.78
C ALA A 122 -29.34 -48.67 -21.96
N GLY A 123 -28.27 -48.42 -21.20
CA GLY A 123 -27.55 -49.44 -20.43
C GLY A 123 -27.86 -49.39 -18.94
N GLU A 124 -27.70 -50.50 -18.23
CA GLU A 124 -27.99 -50.61 -16.78
C GLU A 124 -26.86 -50.10 -15.87
N MET A 125 -25.67 -49.86 -16.42
CA MET A 125 -24.51 -49.45 -15.62
C MET A 125 -24.66 -48.01 -15.13
N THR A 126 -24.60 -47.84 -13.81
CA THR A 126 -24.70 -46.53 -13.14
C THR A 126 -23.65 -46.37 -12.05
N MET A 127 -23.28 -45.13 -11.79
CA MET A 127 -22.43 -44.71 -10.67
C MET A 127 -23.21 -43.73 -9.81
N ASN A 128 -23.42 -44.06 -8.53
CA ASN A 128 -24.10 -43.16 -7.59
C ASN A 128 -23.12 -42.09 -7.08
N ALA A 129 -23.63 -40.88 -6.92
CA ALA A 129 -22.88 -39.79 -6.32
C ALA A 129 -23.04 -39.77 -4.79
N PRO A 130 -22.00 -39.38 -4.03
CA PRO A 130 -22.13 -39.11 -2.61
C PRO A 130 -22.80 -37.74 -2.41
N VAL A 131 -24.13 -37.71 -2.38
CA VAL A 131 -24.90 -36.45 -2.27
C VAL A 131 -24.80 -35.86 -0.86
N ALA A 132 -24.46 -34.58 -0.79
CA ALA A 132 -24.60 -33.76 0.42
C ALA A 132 -25.91 -32.95 0.33
N LEU A 133 -26.90 -33.28 1.17
CA LEU A 133 -28.16 -32.55 1.25
C LEU A 133 -28.12 -31.49 2.36
N ASN A 134 -28.17 -30.23 1.97
CA ASN A 134 -28.30 -29.08 2.85
C ASN A 134 -29.75 -28.60 2.89
N ILE A 135 -30.27 -28.37 4.09
CA ILE A 135 -31.65 -27.93 4.30
C ILE A 135 -31.62 -26.56 4.97
N ILE A 136 -32.08 -25.55 4.24
CA ILE A 136 -32.12 -24.16 4.67
C ILE A 136 -33.57 -23.86 5.07
N GLY A 137 -33.82 -23.75 6.37
CA GLY A 137 -35.14 -23.46 6.92
C GLY A 137 -35.58 -22.01 6.71
N ARG A 138 -36.74 -21.66 7.27
CA ARG A 138 -37.26 -20.27 7.26
C ARG A 138 -36.41 -19.29 8.04
N GLY A 139 -36.43 -18.03 7.59
CA GLY A 139 -35.71 -16.96 8.27
C GLY A 139 -35.57 -15.70 7.43
N ALA A 140 -34.61 -14.86 7.81
CA ALA A 140 -34.40 -13.58 7.16
C ALA A 140 -33.89 -13.76 5.72
N ALA A 141 -34.30 -12.85 4.82
CA ALA A 141 -33.98 -12.96 3.39
C ALA A 141 -32.46 -13.03 3.10
N HIS A 142 -31.63 -12.37 3.92
CA HIS A 142 -30.18 -12.32 3.74
C HIS A 142 -29.43 -13.60 4.19
N THR A 143 -30.10 -14.53 4.87
CA THR A 143 -29.52 -15.79 5.36
C THR A 143 -30.22 -17.03 4.82
N ASN A 144 -31.50 -16.92 4.48
CA ASN A 144 -32.37 -18.07 4.20
C ASN A 144 -32.92 -18.07 2.77
N ARG A 145 -32.40 -17.22 1.89
CA ARG A 145 -32.67 -17.23 0.45
C ARG A 145 -31.38 -17.51 -0.30
N SER A 146 -31.49 -18.17 -1.44
CA SER A 146 -30.38 -18.59 -2.31
C SER A 146 -29.85 -17.45 -3.19
N LEU A 147 -30.54 -16.31 -3.25
CA LEU A 147 -30.11 -15.13 -4.01
C LEU A 147 -30.30 -13.85 -3.21
N LEU A 148 -29.25 -13.03 -3.18
CA LEU A 148 -29.27 -11.66 -2.66
C LEU A 148 -29.11 -10.67 -3.81
N VAL A 149 -29.81 -9.55 -3.75
CA VAL A 149 -29.62 -8.43 -4.68
C VAL A 149 -29.13 -7.21 -3.93
N TYR A 150 -28.08 -6.58 -4.44
CA TYR A 150 -27.48 -5.39 -3.83
C TYR A 150 -26.92 -4.48 -4.90
N GLY A 151 -26.70 -3.21 -4.57
CA GLY A 151 -26.13 -2.24 -5.50
C GLY A 151 -24.72 -1.82 -5.09
N VAL A 152 -23.93 -1.51 -6.10
CA VAL A 152 -22.62 -0.85 -5.96
C VAL A 152 -22.59 0.37 -6.87
N PHE A 153 -21.77 1.35 -6.54
CA PHE A 153 -21.63 2.55 -7.35
C PHE A 153 -20.38 2.48 -8.23
N ASP A 154 -20.43 3.22 -9.33
CA ASP A 154 -19.25 3.60 -10.09
C ASP A 154 -18.33 4.54 -9.29
N GLU A 155 -17.17 4.87 -9.86
CA GLU A 155 -16.17 5.75 -9.24
C GLU A 155 -16.75 7.11 -8.86
N THR A 156 -17.62 7.66 -9.71
CA THR A 156 -18.16 9.01 -9.52
C THR A 156 -19.37 9.05 -8.59
N ASN A 157 -19.84 7.91 -8.10
CA ASN A 157 -21.08 7.79 -7.32
C ASN A 157 -22.32 8.35 -8.04
N THR A 158 -22.38 8.24 -9.37
CA THR A 158 -23.49 8.74 -10.19
C THR A 158 -24.29 7.64 -10.87
N HIS A 159 -23.74 6.42 -10.98
CA HIS A 159 -24.41 5.26 -11.55
C HIS A 159 -24.44 4.08 -10.57
N VAL A 160 -25.59 3.41 -10.49
CA VAL A 160 -25.77 2.21 -9.67
C VAL A 160 -25.71 0.98 -10.56
N GLN A 161 -24.85 0.02 -10.21
CA GLN A 161 -24.86 -1.33 -10.73
C GLN A 161 -25.52 -2.25 -9.72
N TRP A 162 -26.64 -2.86 -10.09
CA TRP A 162 -27.33 -3.87 -9.30
C TRP A 162 -26.72 -5.23 -9.60
N ARG A 163 -26.42 -5.99 -8.55
CA ARG A 163 -25.71 -7.27 -8.61
C ARG A 163 -26.48 -8.34 -7.88
N ALA A 164 -26.40 -9.55 -8.39
CA ALA A 164 -26.96 -10.74 -7.78
C ALA A 164 -25.84 -11.64 -7.22
N ARG A 165 -25.95 -12.00 -5.94
CA ARG A 165 -25.04 -12.90 -5.24
C ARG A 165 -25.78 -14.17 -4.87
N HIS A 166 -25.33 -15.30 -5.42
CA HIS A 166 -25.79 -16.61 -5.00
C HIS A 166 -25.27 -16.94 -3.60
N GLN A 167 -26.13 -17.53 -2.78
CA GLN A 167 -25.85 -17.89 -1.40
C GLN A 167 -26.16 -19.36 -1.20
N PHE A 168 -25.13 -20.19 -1.27
CA PHE A 168 -25.22 -21.62 -1.02
C PHE A 168 -24.23 -22.01 0.10
N PRO A 169 -24.57 -22.99 0.95
CA PRO A 169 -23.71 -23.36 2.10
C PRO A 169 -22.30 -23.84 1.71
N THR A 170 -22.19 -24.44 0.54
CA THR A 170 -21.09 -25.31 0.12
C THR A 170 -20.43 -24.85 -1.19
N LEU A 171 -21.02 -23.86 -1.87
CA LEU A 171 -20.53 -23.32 -3.14
C LEU A 171 -20.40 -21.80 -3.08
N ARG A 172 -19.30 -21.29 -3.62
CA ARG A 172 -19.07 -19.85 -3.78
C ARG A 172 -19.89 -19.32 -4.96
N ASN A 173 -20.19 -18.02 -4.93
CA ASN A 173 -21.01 -17.36 -5.96
C ASN A 173 -20.50 -17.58 -7.40
N HIS A 174 -19.18 -17.52 -7.63
CA HIS A 174 -18.60 -17.73 -8.95
C HIS A 174 -18.69 -19.20 -9.42
N GLU A 175 -18.65 -20.16 -8.50
CA GLU A 175 -18.80 -21.59 -8.83
C GLU A 175 -20.23 -21.89 -9.27
N VAL A 176 -21.22 -21.33 -8.59
CA VAL A 176 -22.64 -21.46 -8.96
C VAL A 176 -22.89 -20.97 -10.39
N GLN A 177 -22.29 -19.83 -10.76
CA GLN A 177 -22.39 -19.30 -12.12
C GLN A 177 -21.63 -20.16 -13.14
N LYS A 178 -20.47 -20.71 -12.76
CA LYS A 178 -19.70 -21.66 -13.59
C LYS A 178 -20.53 -22.91 -13.90
N TYR A 179 -21.30 -23.41 -12.95
CA TYR A 179 -22.23 -24.53 -13.14
C TYR A 179 -23.53 -24.16 -13.85
N GLY A 180 -23.61 -22.96 -14.42
CA GLY A 180 -24.66 -22.59 -15.37
C GLY A 180 -25.95 -22.06 -14.75
N LEU A 181 -26.06 -21.92 -13.43
CA LEU A 181 -27.25 -21.32 -12.83
C LEU A 181 -27.34 -19.84 -13.22
N ARG A 182 -28.50 -19.41 -13.71
CA ARG A 182 -28.86 -18.02 -13.99
C ARG A 182 -30.17 -17.71 -13.29
N ARG A 183 -30.16 -16.65 -12.48
CA ARG A 183 -31.33 -16.16 -11.74
C ARG A 183 -31.78 -14.85 -12.34
N HIS A 184 -33.03 -14.80 -12.79
CA HIS A 184 -33.64 -13.56 -13.22
C HIS A 184 -33.95 -12.67 -12.01
N PHE A 185 -33.58 -11.39 -12.11
CA PHE A 185 -34.03 -10.37 -11.18
C PHE A 185 -34.33 -9.06 -11.91
N SER A 186 -35.26 -8.28 -11.34
CA SER A 186 -35.56 -6.92 -11.79
C SER A 186 -35.50 -5.93 -10.64
N ILE A 187 -35.19 -4.68 -10.96
CA ILE A 187 -35.07 -3.58 -10.03
C ILE A 187 -35.96 -2.42 -10.48
N ALA A 188 -36.77 -1.91 -9.56
CA ALA A 188 -37.71 -0.83 -9.81
C ALA A 188 -37.92 0.06 -8.56
N GLY A 189 -38.60 1.20 -8.74
CA GLY A 189 -39.06 2.03 -7.61
C GLY A 189 -37.93 2.58 -6.75
N ARG A 190 -36.82 2.98 -7.38
CA ARG A 190 -35.62 3.48 -6.71
C ARG A 190 -35.91 4.78 -5.96
N ARG A 191 -35.32 4.92 -4.78
CA ARG A 191 -35.34 6.15 -3.98
C ARG A 191 -33.98 6.39 -3.36
N HIS A 192 -33.61 7.64 -3.18
CA HIS A 192 -32.30 8.01 -2.62
C HIS A 192 -32.44 8.69 -1.26
N GLY A 193 -31.49 8.44 -0.36
CA GLY A 193 -31.42 9.11 0.94
C GLY A 193 -30.80 8.25 2.04
N ALA A 194 -30.96 8.69 3.28
CA ALA A 194 -30.53 7.93 4.44
C ALA A 194 -31.55 6.84 4.78
N ILE A 195 -31.04 5.63 5.04
CA ILE A 195 -31.86 4.50 5.48
C ILE A 195 -31.43 4.14 6.90
N ALA A 196 -32.35 4.34 7.84
CA ALA A 196 -32.16 3.91 9.22
C ALA A 196 -32.42 2.40 9.32
N ALA A 197 -31.36 1.60 9.17
CA ALA A 197 -31.40 0.17 9.41
C ALA A 197 -30.10 -0.28 10.08
N ASP A 198 -30.21 -1.18 11.06
CA ASP A 198 -29.04 -1.90 11.56
C ASP A 198 -28.68 -2.99 10.56
N PHE A 199 -27.50 -2.87 9.98
CA PHE A 199 -27.00 -3.81 8.99
C PHE A 199 -26.23 -4.98 9.60
N GLY A 200 -26.02 -5.02 10.93
CA GLY A 200 -25.33 -6.07 11.70
C GLY A 200 -24.81 -7.28 10.91
N ALA A 201 -25.58 -8.37 10.90
CA ALA A 201 -25.26 -9.60 10.15
C ALA A 201 -25.68 -9.57 8.66
N ASN A 202 -26.34 -8.51 8.21
CA ASN A 202 -26.80 -8.29 6.83
C ASN A 202 -26.00 -7.16 6.17
N PRO A 203 -24.72 -7.40 5.83
CA PRO A 203 -23.85 -6.36 5.30
C PRO A 203 -24.34 -5.83 3.94
N TYR A 204 -25.21 -6.54 3.23
CA TYR A 204 -25.78 -6.11 1.95
C TYR A 204 -27.06 -5.28 2.10
N GLY A 205 -27.66 -5.23 3.29
CA GLY A 205 -28.95 -4.58 3.53
C GLY A 205 -30.12 -5.21 2.78
N TYR A 206 -29.96 -6.42 2.23
CA TYR A 206 -30.98 -7.06 1.42
C TYR A 206 -32.15 -7.51 2.29
N GLY A 207 -33.35 -6.99 2.00
CA GLY A 207 -34.55 -7.26 2.78
C GLY A 207 -34.46 -6.79 4.24
N SER A 208 -33.55 -5.87 4.59
CA SER A 208 -33.43 -5.35 5.96
C SER A 208 -34.58 -4.43 6.37
N VAL A 209 -35.26 -3.84 5.38
CA VAL A 209 -36.44 -2.99 5.57
C VAL A 209 -37.61 -3.52 4.74
N PRO A 210 -38.87 -3.34 5.19
CA PRO A 210 -40.05 -3.86 4.47
C PRO A 210 -40.26 -3.24 3.08
N GLY A 211 -39.70 -2.05 2.85
CA GLY A 211 -39.83 -1.30 1.62
C GLY A 211 -38.97 -0.04 1.64
N CYS A 212 -38.71 0.51 0.46
CA CYS A 212 -38.12 1.84 0.33
C CYS A 212 -39.04 2.89 0.98
N PRO A 213 -38.56 3.67 1.97
CA PRO A 213 -39.41 4.64 2.65
C PRO A 213 -40.00 5.67 1.67
N GLY A 214 -41.32 5.87 1.73
CA GLY A 214 -42.04 6.75 0.79
C GLY A 214 -41.67 8.23 0.91
N ALA A 215 -41.07 8.64 2.04
CA ALA A 215 -40.57 9.99 2.26
C ALA A 215 -39.25 10.28 1.49
N LEU A 216 -38.54 9.24 1.05
CA LEU A 216 -37.32 9.42 0.26
C LEU A 216 -37.67 9.87 -1.17
N PRO A 217 -36.95 10.84 -1.76
CA PRO A 217 -37.20 11.25 -3.14
C PRO A 217 -37.04 10.09 -4.14
N PRO A 218 -37.98 9.92 -5.10
CA PRO A 218 -37.90 8.88 -6.11
C PRO A 218 -36.90 9.20 -7.21
N LEU A 219 -36.39 8.15 -7.86
CA LEU A 219 -35.58 8.22 -9.08
C LEU A 219 -36.37 7.60 -10.25
N ASP A 220 -36.55 8.37 -11.32
CA ASP A 220 -37.35 7.98 -12.49
C ASP A 220 -36.52 7.27 -13.56
N PHE A 221 -35.96 6.11 -13.21
CA PHE A 221 -35.02 5.37 -14.08
C PHE A 221 -35.65 4.21 -14.86
N GLY A 222 -36.98 4.05 -14.79
CA GLY A 222 -37.66 2.85 -15.30
C GLY A 222 -37.21 1.55 -14.59
N PRO A 223 -37.87 0.41 -14.85
CA PRO A 223 -37.36 -0.88 -14.38
C PRO A 223 -36.13 -1.31 -15.20
N VAL A 224 -35.21 -2.02 -14.55
CA VAL A 224 -34.15 -2.78 -15.26
C VAL A 224 -34.26 -4.24 -14.86
N GLU A 225 -33.96 -5.14 -15.78
CA GLU A 225 -34.04 -6.58 -15.56
C GLU A 225 -32.88 -7.29 -16.24
N THR A 226 -32.46 -8.42 -15.67
CA THR A 226 -31.38 -9.22 -16.24
C THR A 226 -31.43 -10.66 -15.74
N THR A 227 -30.87 -11.57 -16.53
CA THR A 227 -30.49 -12.93 -16.10
C THR A 227 -28.97 -13.07 -15.93
N ALA A 228 -28.22 -12.02 -16.28
CA ALA A 228 -26.81 -11.91 -15.99
C ALA A 228 -26.58 -11.60 -14.50
N ARG A 229 -25.32 -11.62 -14.08
CA ARG A 229 -24.91 -11.34 -12.71
C ARG A 229 -25.24 -9.92 -12.26
N ALA A 230 -25.18 -8.96 -13.17
CA ALA A 230 -25.32 -7.56 -12.84
C ALA A 230 -25.94 -6.77 -14.00
N VAL A 231 -26.50 -5.62 -13.66
CA VAL A 231 -27.06 -4.65 -14.62
C VAL A 231 -26.94 -3.24 -14.05
N PHE A 232 -26.57 -2.29 -14.89
CA PHE A 232 -26.55 -0.88 -14.53
C PHE A 232 -27.92 -0.24 -14.72
N ASP A 233 -28.22 0.75 -13.88
CA ASP A 233 -29.28 1.70 -14.18
C ASP A 233 -28.93 2.51 -15.44
N VAL A 234 -29.96 2.78 -16.25
CA VAL A 234 -29.82 3.57 -17.49
C VAL A 234 -29.66 5.06 -17.18
N GLY A 235 -30.22 5.52 -16.06
CA GLY A 235 -30.17 6.92 -15.62
C GLY A 235 -28.93 7.25 -14.79
N THR A 236 -28.49 8.50 -14.88
CA THR A 236 -27.50 9.11 -13.98
C THR A 236 -28.21 9.74 -12.78
N LEU A 237 -27.66 9.60 -11.58
CA LEU A 237 -28.20 10.24 -10.39
C LEU A 237 -28.27 11.77 -10.55
N PRO A 238 -29.40 12.41 -10.16
CA PRO A 238 -29.49 13.86 -10.14
C PRO A 238 -28.58 14.44 -9.05
N LEU A 239 -28.23 15.73 -9.20
CA LEU A 239 -27.43 16.46 -8.19
C LEU A 239 -28.07 16.42 -6.80
N SER A 240 -29.41 16.39 -6.70
CA SER A 240 -30.11 16.26 -5.42
C SER A 240 -29.79 14.95 -4.66
N ALA A 241 -29.33 13.93 -5.38
CA ALA A 241 -28.89 12.67 -4.81
C ALA A 241 -27.39 12.66 -4.46
N SER A 242 -26.63 13.74 -4.72
CA SER A 242 -25.20 13.82 -4.39
C SER A 242 -24.97 13.56 -2.91
N GLU A 243 -25.76 14.21 -2.05
CA GLU A 243 -25.70 14.16 -0.58
C GLU A 243 -26.28 12.89 0.03
N SER A 244 -27.02 12.10 -0.75
CA SER A 244 -27.66 10.89 -0.25
C SER A 244 -26.65 9.75 -0.09
N PRO A 245 -26.57 9.10 1.08
CA PRO A 245 -25.61 8.02 1.34
C PRO A 245 -25.93 6.73 0.59
N ALA A 246 -27.20 6.52 0.23
CA ALA A 246 -27.63 5.28 -0.38
C ALA A 246 -28.76 5.50 -1.40
N VAL A 247 -28.93 4.49 -2.25
CA VAL A 247 -30.11 4.27 -3.08
C VAL A 247 -30.72 2.96 -2.68
N CYS A 248 -31.99 2.98 -2.29
CA CYS A 248 -32.77 1.77 -2.12
C CYS A 248 -33.58 1.52 -3.39
N ALA A 249 -33.88 0.25 -3.65
CA ALA A 249 -34.80 -0.12 -4.70
C ALA A 249 -35.61 -1.35 -4.30
N ARG A 250 -36.75 -1.52 -4.94
CA ARG A 250 -37.48 -2.78 -4.91
C ARG A 250 -36.82 -3.75 -5.88
N SER A 251 -36.39 -4.89 -5.39
CA SER A 251 -35.91 -6.02 -6.18
C SER A 251 -36.97 -7.10 -6.26
N ILE A 252 -37.16 -7.67 -7.45
CA ILE A 252 -38.07 -8.77 -7.72
C ILE A 252 -37.26 -9.93 -8.27
N VAL A 253 -37.34 -11.10 -7.63
CA VAL A 253 -36.59 -12.30 -8.00
C VAL A 253 -37.56 -13.43 -8.31
N THR A 254 -37.31 -14.20 -9.37
CA THR A 254 -38.14 -15.36 -9.73
C THR A 254 -37.99 -16.49 -8.71
N GLU A 255 -39.10 -17.13 -8.32
CA GLU A 255 -39.14 -18.27 -7.39
C GLU A 255 -40.20 -19.31 -7.79
N ALA A 256 -40.05 -20.56 -7.32
CA ALA A 256 -40.90 -21.68 -7.72
C ALA A 256 -42.39 -21.49 -7.42
N LYS A 257 -42.75 -21.13 -6.18
CA LYS A 257 -44.15 -21.20 -5.72
C LYS A 257 -44.94 -19.90 -5.85
N ARG A 258 -44.29 -18.75 -5.61
CA ARG A 258 -44.95 -17.44 -5.64
C ARG A 258 -44.85 -16.76 -7.00
N GLY A 259 -44.12 -17.35 -7.94
CA GLY A 259 -43.70 -16.72 -9.19
C GLY A 259 -42.58 -15.71 -8.97
N THR A 260 -42.76 -14.79 -8.01
CA THR A 260 -41.79 -13.77 -7.65
C THR A 260 -41.72 -13.49 -6.16
N PHE A 261 -40.54 -13.14 -5.67
CA PHE A 261 -40.30 -12.60 -4.34
C PHE A 261 -39.83 -11.15 -4.45
N GLU A 262 -40.45 -10.29 -3.65
CA GLU A 262 -40.08 -8.88 -3.55
C GLU A 262 -39.32 -8.61 -2.26
N ALA A 263 -38.20 -7.90 -2.36
CA ALA A 263 -37.43 -7.41 -1.24
C ALA A 263 -36.81 -6.04 -1.56
N VAL A 264 -36.24 -5.39 -0.56
CA VAL A 264 -35.43 -4.18 -0.78
C VAL A 264 -33.99 -4.57 -1.09
N ALA A 265 -33.48 -4.05 -2.19
CA ALA A 265 -32.05 -4.03 -2.50
C ALA A 265 -31.47 -2.66 -2.15
N LEU A 266 -30.24 -2.64 -1.65
CA LEU A 266 -29.57 -1.43 -1.20
C LEU A 266 -28.25 -1.22 -1.93
N ALA A 267 -28.02 0.01 -2.40
CA ALA A 267 -26.75 0.50 -2.89
C ALA A 267 -26.22 1.56 -1.94
N ARG A 268 -24.99 1.42 -1.43
CA ARG A 268 -24.32 2.44 -0.61
C ARG A 268 -23.22 3.10 -1.42
N LYS A 269 -23.12 4.42 -1.35
CA LYS A 269 -22.09 5.17 -2.08
C LYS A 269 -20.69 4.79 -1.63
N ASN A 270 -19.77 4.78 -2.59
CA ASN A 270 -18.34 4.65 -2.34
C ASN A 270 -17.85 5.86 -1.52
N PRO A 271 -16.86 5.66 -0.63
CA PRO A 271 -16.13 6.74 0.02
C PRO A 271 -15.66 7.78 -0.99
N GLN A 272 -15.90 9.06 -0.73
CA GLN A 272 -15.37 10.16 -1.55
C GLN A 272 -14.03 10.58 -0.99
N VAL A 273 -12.98 10.33 -1.77
CA VAL A 273 -11.60 10.49 -1.34
C VAL A 273 -10.88 11.48 -2.25
N ARG A 274 -10.03 12.31 -1.64
CA ARG A 274 -9.12 13.23 -2.30
C ARG A 274 -7.73 13.15 -1.66
N PRO A 275 -6.67 13.60 -2.34
CA PRO A 275 -5.40 13.89 -1.66
C PRO A 275 -5.64 14.77 -0.44
N ALA A 276 -5.14 14.35 0.73
CA ALA A 276 -5.26 15.15 1.97
C ALA A 276 -4.48 16.46 1.83
N PHE A 277 -3.31 16.37 1.18
CA PHE A 277 -2.47 17.48 0.80
C PHE A 277 -1.77 17.12 -0.51
N PRO A 278 -1.72 17.99 -1.53
CA PRO A 278 -1.15 17.63 -2.82
C PRO A 278 0.39 17.58 -2.77
N VAL A 279 1.02 18.69 -2.40
CA VAL A 279 2.48 18.87 -2.40
C VAL A 279 2.82 19.85 -1.27
N LEU A 280 3.68 19.42 -0.35
CA LEU A 280 4.31 20.28 0.65
C LEU A 280 5.45 21.05 -0.02
N ARG A 281 5.43 22.38 0.06
CA ARG A 281 6.47 23.23 -0.54
C ARG A 281 7.40 23.76 0.53
N SER A 282 8.68 23.51 0.34
CA SER A 282 9.74 24.04 1.19
C SER A 282 10.90 24.43 0.28
N PRO A 283 11.03 25.71 -0.08
CA PRO A 283 12.19 26.20 -0.82
C PRO A 283 13.48 25.82 -0.08
N ILE A 284 14.43 25.26 -0.81
CA ILE A 284 15.74 24.89 -0.30
C ILE A 284 16.72 25.86 -0.92
N THR A 285 17.40 26.61 -0.08
CA THR A 285 18.38 27.62 -0.49
C THR A 285 19.79 27.15 -0.18
N GLU A 286 20.75 27.65 -0.95
CA GLU A 286 22.16 27.44 -0.67
C GLU A 286 22.62 28.40 0.43
N ASN A 287 23.29 27.84 1.43
CA ASN A 287 23.87 28.59 2.54
C ASN A 287 25.29 29.05 2.20
N THR A 288 25.60 30.25 2.66
CA THR A 288 26.93 30.86 2.52
C THR A 288 27.87 30.27 3.59
N PRO A 289 28.97 29.62 3.21
CA PRO A 289 29.91 29.08 4.18
C PRO A 289 30.75 30.19 4.81
N ILE A 290 30.77 30.26 6.14
CA ILE A 290 31.70 31.08 6.91
C ILE A 290 32.85 30.19 7.37
N LYS A 291 34.02 30.44 6.81
CA LYS A 291 35.15 29.54 6.84
C LYS A 291 36.19 29.97 7.88
N PHE A 292 36.73 29.01 8.63
CA PHE A 292 37.90 29.22 9.49
C PHE A 292 38.80 27.97 9.48
N MET A 293 40.11 28.20 9.60
CA MET A 293 41.09 27.17 9.92
C MET A 293 41.56 27.36 11.37
N LEU A 294 41.45 26.33 12.20
CA LEU A 294 41.94 26.32 13.58
C LEU A 294 43.18 25.44 13.65
N SER A 295 44.35 26.04 13.90
CA SER A 295 45.67 25.38 13.82
C SER A 295 46.67 26.01 14.79
N PRO A 296 47.70 25.26 15.25
CA PRO A 296 48.77 25.85 16.03
C PRO A 296 49.54 26.84 15.16
N CYS A 297 49.79 28.03 15.69
CA CYS A 297 50.53 29.07 14.98
C CYS A 297 52.02 29.01 15.29
N ARG A 298 52.42 28.45 16.44
CA ARG A 298 53.82 28.36 16.87
C ARG A 298 54.51 27.08 16.43
N ARG A 299 53.79 26.12 15.84
CA ARG A 299 54.36 24.85 15.38
C ARG A 299 53.57 24.23 14.24
N THR A 300 54.25 23.45 13.43
CA THR A 300 53.62 22.66 12.37
C THR A 300 53.41 21.23 12.85
N ILE A 301 52.17 20.74 12.78
CA ILE A 301 51.85 19.34 13.09
C ILE A 301 52.10 18.45 11.87
N SER A 302 51.46 18.78 10.74
CA SER A 302 51.63 18.05 9.48
C SER A 302 51.22 18.92 8.30
N SER A 303 52.20 19.40 7.53
CA SER A 303 51.94 20.19 6.32
C SER A 303 51.11 19.43 5.28
N PRO A 304 51.36 18.13 4.98
CA PRO A 304 50.53 17.37 4.05
C PRO A 304 49.06 17.30 4.47
N HIS A 305 48.79 17.01 5.75
CA HIS A 305 47.42 16.91 6.25
C HIS A 305 46.72 18.27 6.31
N TYR A 306 47.45 19.32 6.72
CA TYR A 306 46.92 20.70 6.73
C TYR A 306 46.46 21.11 5.34
N LYS A 307 47.32 20.94 4.32
CA LYS A 307 46.99 21.26 2.93
C LYS A 307 45.80 20.44 2.42
N MET A 308 45.68 19.19 2.85
CA MET A 308 44.51 18.37 2.50
C MET A 308 43.23 18.91 3.14
N GLN A 309 43.24 19.29 4.43
CA GLN A 309 42.06 19.90 5.08
C GLN A 309 41.69 21.24 4.42
N GLU A 310 42.69 22.06 4.13
CA GLU A 310 42.53 23.32 3.41
C GLU A 310 41.88 23.11 2.04
N GLN A 311 42.40 22.17 1.26
CA GLN A 311 41.88 21.78 -0.06
C GLN A 311 40.44 21.24 0.02
N ARG A 312 40.16 20.35 0.96
CA ARG A 312 38.84 19.69 1.05
C ARG A 312 37.73 20.66 1.48
N LEU A 313 38.07 21.67 2.26
CA LEU A 313 37.14 22.66 2.82
C LEU A 313 37.17 24.00 2.05
N PHE A 314 38.05 24.14 1.06
CA PHE A 314 38.30 25.37 0.31
C PHE A 314 38.63 26.56 1.25
N LEU A 315 39.65 26.40 2.11
CA LEU A 315 40.03 27.35 3.16
C LEU A 315 41.23 28.25 2.78
N GLU A 316 41.64 28.32 1.51
CA GLU A 316 42.86 29.02 1.08
C GLU A 316 42.88 30.51 1.49
N ASP A 317 41.71 31.16 1.52
CA ASP A 317 41.54 32.56 1.93
C ASP A 317 40.87 32.70 3.31
N ALA A 318 40.74 31.60 4.07
CA ALA A 318 40.04 31.61 5.35
C ALA A 318 40.93 32.18 6.47
N PRO A 319 40.36 32.94 7.43
CA PRO A 319 41.10 33.36 8.61
C PRO A 319 41.59 32.17 9.43
N GLU A 320 42.90 32.17 9.73
CA GLU A 320 43.53 31.22 10.64
C GLU A 320 43.36 31.68 12.09
N ILE A 321 42.91 30.78 12.96
CA ILE A 321 42.74 31.01 14.40
C ILE A 321 43.75 30.14 15.14
N CYS A 322 44.68 30.80 15.84
CA CYS A 322 45.69 30.12 16.65
C CYS A 322 45.06 29.35 17.81
N ILE A 323 45.33 28.04 17.87
CA ILE A 323 44.89 27.18 18.99
C ILE A 323 46.02 26.86 19.99
N ASP A 324 47.16 27.55 19.95
CA ASP A 324 48.30 27.23 20.84
C ASP A 324 47.93 27.33 22.34
N ASP A 325 47.05 28.27 22.69
CA ASP A 325 46.63 28.57 24.08
C ASP A 325 45.18 28.12 24.34
N TRP A 326 44.70 27.06 23.65
CA TRP A 326 43.31 26.56 23.73
C TRP A 326 42.87 26.18 25.16
N ASN A 327 43.82 25.86 26.03
CA ASN A 327 43.59 25.48 27.42
C ASN A 327 43.49 26.69 28.38
N ALA A 328 43.71 27.91 27.89
CA ALA A 328 43.60 29.12 28.68
C ALA A 328 42.13 29.36 29.10
N ARG A 329 41.94 29.94 30.30
CA ARG A 329 40.61 30.37 30.76
C ARG A 329 40.10 31.48 29.85
N GLY A 330 38.97 31.26 29.19
CA GLY A 330 38.32 32.24 28.31
C GLY A 330 38.51 31.99 26.80
N PHE A 331 39.30 31.00 26.38
CA PHE A 331 39.51 30.72 24.95
C PHE A 331 38.19 30.48 24.19
N ALA A 332 37.27 29.70 24.77
CA ALA A 332 35.96 29.45 24.18
C ALA A 332 35.12 30.72 24.02
N ASP A 333 35.21 31.67 24.96
CA ASP A 333 34.53 32.96 24.87
C ASP A 333 35.10 33.80 23.74
N GLU A 334 36.42 33.94 23.67
CA GLU A 334 37.11 34.67 22.60
C GLU A 334 36.79 34.09 21.22
N LEU A 335 36.79 32.76 21.09
CA LEU A 335 36.41 32.08 19.87
C LEU A 335 34.95 32.38 19.49
N SER A 336 34.01 32.29 20.45
CA SER A 336 32.60 32.60 20.18
C SER A 336 32.38 34.04 19.71
N VAL A 337 33.14 35.01 20.25
CA VAL A 337 33.09 36.42 19.82
C VAL A 337 33.61 36.59 18.40
N ARG A 338 34.71 35.92 18.04
CA ARG A 338 35.25 35.93 16.67
C ARG A 338 34.25 35.35 15.67
N LEU A 339 33.63 34.21 16.01
CA LEU A 339 32.60 33.60 15.18
C LEU A 339 31.42 34.55 14.97
N ARG A 340 30.87 35.14 16.05
CA ARG A 340 29.76 36.10 15.97
C ARG A 340 30.09 37.33 15.13
N THR A 341 31.28 37.90 15.31
CA THR A 341 31.73 39.06 14.54
C THR A 341 31.69 38.75 13.05
N LYS A 342 32.21 37.58 12.64
CA LYS A 342 32.22 37.19 11.24
C LYS A 342 30.82 36.87 10.70
N ILE A 343 29.96 36.26 11.52
CA ILE A 343 28.55 36.05 11.19
C ILE A 343 27.89 37.40 10.87
N ASP A 344 28.09 38.41 11.73
CA ASP A 344 27.50 39.74 11.55
C ASP A 344 28.02 40.43 10.27
N GLU A 345 29.31 40.28 9.94
CA GLU A 345 29.90 40.79 8.69
C GLU A 345 29.27 40.16 7.44
N VAL A 346 29.12 38.83 7.43
CA VAL A 346 28.59 38.08 6.27
C VAL A 346 27.08 38.25 6.14
N ARG A 347 26.37 38.48 7.26
CA ARG A 347 24.90 38.62 7.30
C ARG A 347 24.38 39.71 6.35
N MET A 348 25.16 40.75 6.07
CA MET A 348 24.81 41.81 5.12
C MET A 348 24.54 41.32 3.68
N GLN A 349 24.99 40.11 3.34
CA GLN A 349 24.77 39.48 2.03
C GLN A 349 23.35 38.89 1.87
N GLY A 350 22.55 38.85 2.93
CA GLY A 350 21.13 38.47 2.89
C GLY A 350 20.84 36.99 2.67
N ARG A 351 21.81 36.10 2.87
CA ARG A 351 21.65 34.64 2.74
C ARG A 351 21.88 33.93 4.07
N ASP A 352 21.23 32.78 4.25
CA ASP A 352 21.53 31.86 5.35
C ASP A 352 22.98 31.39 5.26
N MET A 353 23.54 31.01 6.41
CA MET A 353 24.95 30.76 6.61
C MET A 353 25.17 29.41 7.29
N VAL A 354 26.35 28.85 7.11
CA VAL A 354 26.84 27.67 7.83
C VAL A 354 28.28 27.92 8.25
N LEU A 355 28.63 27.59 9.49
CA LEU A 355 30.03 27.66 9.92
C LEU A 355 30.78 26.46 9.34
N VAL A 356 31.94 26.68 8.73
CA VAL A 356 32.81 25.63 8.19
C VAL A 356 34.16 25.75 8.88
N LEU A 357 34.51 24.74 9.67
CA LEU A 357 35.65 24.76 10.58
C LEU A 357 36.60 23.62 10.23
N GLY A 358 37.80 23.95 9.78
CA GLY A 358 38.92 23.00 9.75
C GLY A 358 39.59 22.99 11.12
N LEU A 359 39.67 21.83 11.78
CA LEU A 359 40.31 21.70 13.09
C LEU A 359 41.59 20.86 12.94
N HIS A 360 42.73 21.54 12.82
CA HIS A 360 44.03 20.94 12.59
C HIS A 360 44.84 20.86 13.90
N HIS A 361 44.72 19.75 14.64
CA HIS A 361 45.44 19.57 15.91
C HIS A 361 46.02 18.16 16.11
N ASP A 362 46.70 17.95 17.23
CA ASP A 362 47.23 16.67 17.71
C ASP A 362 46.78 16.29 19.13
N ASP A 363 45.83 17.02 19.72
CA ASP A 363 45.20 16.65 21.00
C ASP A 363 44.39 15.34 20.90
N THR A 364 44.95 14.25 21.42
CA THR A 364 44.29 12.93 21.48
C THR A 364 43.35 12.77 22.68
N THR A 365 43.25 13.78 23.57
CA THR A 365 42.43 13.67 24.79
C THR A 365 40.98 14.10 24.59
N GLY A 366 40.64 14.69 23.43
CA GLY A 366 39.31 15.21 23.11
C GLY A 366 38.96 16.52 23.83
N ARG A 367 39.89 17.11 24.58
CA ARG A 367 39.65 18.32 25.36
C ARG A 367 39.50 19.55 24.46
N LEU A 368 40.28 19.64 23.37
CA LEU A 368 40.14 20.72 22.40
C LEU A 368 38.76 20.66 21.72
N GLY A 369 38.30 19.47 21.34
CA GLY A 369 36.95 19.27 20.81
C GLY A 369 35.87 19.80 21.75
N ASN A 370 35.97 19.50 23.05
CA ASN A 370 35.06 20.00 24.08
C ASN A 370 35.07 21.55 24.23
N VAL A 371 36.24 22.18 24.06
CA VAL A 371 36.39 23.64 24.07
C VAL A 371 35.75 24.28 22.84
N LEU A 372 35.92 23.68 21.66
CA LEU A 372 35.25 24.11 20.44
C LEU A 372 33.73 23.95 20.56
N GLU A 373 33.26 22.84 21.10
CA GLU A 373 31.84 22.63 21.42
C GLU A 373 31.31 23.73 22.38
N GLU A 374 32.08 24.14 23.39
CA GLU A 374 31.66 25.24 24.27
C GLU A 374 31.47 26.56 23.50
N ALA A 375 32.40 26.89 22.60
CA ALA A 375 32.31 28.08 21.77
C ALA A 375 31.11 28.01 20.82
N LEU A 376 30.87 26.87 20.19
CA LEU A 376 29.73 26.64 19.28
C LEU A 376 28.39 26.70 20.01
N GLN A 377 28.29 26.16 21.22
CA GLN A 377 27.06 26.21 22.03
C GLN A 377 26.67 27.66 22.37
N LYS A 378 27.64 28.56 22.53
CA LYS A 378 27.38 29.98 22.74
C LYS A 378 26.86 30.68 21.49
N VAL A 379 26.96 30.09 20.30
CA VAL A 379 26.59 30.73 19.02
C VAL A 379 25.38 30.05 18.38
N LEU A 380 25.47 28.77 18.06
CA LEU A 380 24.54 28.08 17.16
C LEU A 380 23.09 28.01 17.66
N PRO A 381 22.79 27.69 18.94
CA PRO A 381 21.41 27.61 19.41
C PRO A 381 20.65 28.93 19.25
N PHE A 382 21.33 30.07 19.42
CA PHE A 382 20.72 31.39 19.28
C PHE A 382 20.59 31.84 17.82
N GLU A 383 21.49 31.40 16.95
CA GLU A 383 21.46 31.76 15.53
C GLU A 383 20.47 30.92 14.72
N ARG A 384 20.30 29.63 15.04
CA ARG A 384 19.42 28.71 14.27
C ARG A 384 17.98 29.21 14.18
N ASP A 385 17.45 29.72 15.30
CA ASP A 385 16.04 30.06 15.44
C ASP A 385 15.71 31.49 14.95
N LYS A 386 16.70 32.22 14.44
CA LYS A 386 16.47 33.50 13.77
C LYS A 386 15.76 33.30 12.42
N SER A 387 15.05 34.33 11.97
CA SER A 387 14.63 34.42 10.57
C SER A 387 15.85 34.59 9.67
N SER A 388 15.76 34.11 8.43
CA SER A 388 16.81 34.33 7.43
C SER A 388 17.13 35.82 7.28
N PRO A 389 18.42 36.23 7.23
CA PRO A 389 19.64 35.41 7.22
C PRO A 389 20.06 34.90 8.61
N ARG A 390 20.13 33.58 8.76
CA ARG A 390 20.51 32.87 10.00
C ARG A 390 21.75 31.99 9.82
N VAL A 391 22.31 31.47 10.91
CA VAL A 391 23.29 30.36 10.85
C VAL A 391 22.56 29.06 11.12
N THR A 392 22.47 28.17 10.14
CA THR A 392 21.70 26.92 10.27
C THR A 392 22.42 25.88 11.11
N GLY A 393 23.76 25.88 11.11
CA GLY A 393 24.58 24.95 11.87
C GLY A 393 26.07 25.15 11.62
N ALA A 394 26.85 24.16 12.03
CA ALA A 394 28.28 24.08 11.76
C ALA A 394 28.67 22.73 11.14
N PHE A 395 29.62 22.79 10.23
CA PHE A 395 30.37 21.66 9.71
C PHE A 395 31.81 21.74 10.23
N VAL A 396 32.23 20.72 10.97
CA VAL A 396 33.58 20.64 11.53
C VAL A 396 34.30 19.47 10.87
N TYR A 397 35.45 19.72 10.28
CA TYR A 397 36.35 18.67 9.80
C TYR A 397 37.65 18.67 10.61
N ASP A 398 37.79 17.62 11.40
CA ASP A 398 38.79 17.44 12.44
C ASP A 398 39.92 16.50 11.97
N SER A 399 41.13 16.76 12.46
CA SER A 399 42.27 15.85 12.35
C SER A 399 42.03 14.49 13.00
N MET A 400 41.15 14.41 13.99
CA MET A 400 40.84 13.21 14.75
C MET A 400 39.33 12.93 14.75
N ALA A 401 38.98 11.69 15.05
CA ALA A 401 37.58 11.32 15.22
C ALA A 401 37.05 11.89 16.54
N HIS A 402 35.84 12.46 16.52
CA HIS A 402 35.22 13.08 17.69
C HIS A 402 33.73 12.75 17.75
N THR A 403 33.17 12.71 18.96
CA THR A 403 31.73 12.56 19.18
C THR A 403 31.23 13.78 19.92
N VAL A 404 30.24 14.48 19.35
CA VAL A 404 29.64 15.68 19.97
C VAL A 404 29.02 15.32 21.31
N GLY A 405 29.64 15.81 22.39
CA GLY A 405 29.23 15.49 23.76
C GLY A 405 28.01 16.27 24.21
N ARG A 406 27.89 17.54 23.78
CA ARG A 406 26.86 18.49 24.23
C ARG A 406 25.51 18.26 23.55
N PRO A 407 24.42 17.95 24.29
CA PRO A 407 23.11 17.67 23.72
C PRO A 407 22.54 18.77 22.82
N GLU A 408 22.82 20.04 23.15
CA GLU A 408 22.34 21.21 22.39
C GLU A 408 22.98 21.30 20.99
N LEU A 409 24.14 20.66 20.80
CA LEU A 409 24.90 20.70 19.55
C LEU A 409 24.73 19.46 18.68
N ARG A 410 24.25 18.34 19.24
CA ARG A 410 24.08 17.08 18.51
C ARG A 410 23.24 17.19 17.23
N ARG A 411 22.38 18.22 17.15
CA ARG A 411 21.50 18.52 16.01
C ARG A 411 21.91 19.77 15.22
N LEU A 412 23.01 20.40 15.59
CA LEU A 412 23.48 21.67 15.02
C LEU A 412 24.84 21.53 14.35
N VAL A 413 25.60 20.49 14.72
CA VAL A 413 26.98 20.30 14.29
C VAL A 413 27.10 18.95 13.59
N LEU A 414 27.48 19.00 12.31
CA LEU A 414 27.96 17.85 11.56
C LEU A 414 29.48 17.78 11.76
N TRP A 415 29.98 16.77 12.46
CA TRP A 415 31.40 16.65 12.84
C TRP A 415 32.03 15.43 12.19
N CYS A 416 32.98 15.68 11.30
CA CYS A 416 33.73 14.67 10.58
C CYS A 416 35.21 14.69 10.99
N PRO A 417 35.94 13.57 10.94
CA PRO A 417 35.46 12.19 10.78
C PRO A 417 34.67 11.70 12.01
N PRO A 418 33.75 10.74 11.85
CA PRO A 418 33.00 10.19 12.98
C PRO A 418 33.87 9.25 13.81
N ASN A 419 33.62 9.18 15.12
CA ASN A 419 34.24 8.17 15.98
C ASN A 419 33.47 6.85 15.91
N LEU A 420 33.92 5.96 15.03
CA LEU A 420 33.39 4.61 14.89
C LEU A 420 34.12 3.70 15.89
N LEU A 421 33.50 3.42 17.03
CA LEU A 421 34.08 2.59 18.09
C LEU A 421 34.06 1.08 17.80
N PHE A 422 33.61 0.64 16.62
CA PHE A 422 33.39 -0.78 16.30
C PHE A 422 33.93 -1.14 14.91
N ASP A 423 34.61 -2.29 14.82
CA ASP A 423 35.08 -2.94 13.57
C ASP A 423 33.94 -3.63 12.80
N ASP A 424 32.70 -3.58 13.32
CA ASP A 424 31.51 -4.18 12.69
C ASP A 424 30.57 -3.05 12.21
N LEU A 425 30.52 -2.85 10.88
CA LEU A 425 29.68 -1.82 10.23
C LEU A 425 28.18 -2.09 10.41
N ASP A 426 27.81 -3.31 10.81
CA ASP A 426 26.43 -3.76 10.95
C ASP A 426 25.81 -3.44 12.33
N ASP A 427 26.59 -2.99 13.33
CA ASP A 427 26.10 -2.75 14.70
C ASP A 427 26.70 -1.46 15.33
N VAL A 428 26.75 -0.37 14.55
CA VAL A 428 27.18 0.96 15.01
C VAL A 428 26.05 1.65 15.81
N PRO A 429 26.27 2.10 17.07
CA PRO A 429 25.28 2.88 17.80
C PRO A 429 24.87 4.14 17.03
N ALA A 430 23.58 4.46 16.98
CA ALA A 430 23.02 5.57 16.20
C ALA A 430 23.77 6.91 16.39
N ALA A 431 24.32 7.19 17.57
CA ALA A 431 25.08 8.41 17.83
C ALA A 431 26.42 8.51 17.07
N ALA A 432 27.08 7.39 16.77
CA ALA A 432 28.38 7.33 16.09
C ALA A 432 28.24 7.37 14.56
N SER A 433 27.22 6.71 13.99
CA SER A 433 26.89 6.77 12.56
C SER A 433 26.30 8.13 12.13
N SER A 434 25.72 8.89 13.05
CA SER A 434 25.01 10.14 12.73
C SER A 434 25.92 11.36 12.57
N THR A 435 27.08 11.46 13.24
CA THR A 435 27.87 12.72 13.26
C THR A 435 28.53 13.08 11.93
N CYS A 436 28.81 12.07 11.10
CA CYS A 436 29.31 12.20 9.74
C CYS A 436 29.05 10.89 8.98
N PRO A 437 27.83 10.65 8.48
CA PRO A 437 27.53 9.47 7.69
C PRO A 437 28.23 9.62 6.34
N ALA A 438 29.51 9.26 6.28
CA ALA A 438 30.21 9.03 5.04
C ALA A 438 29.72 7.67 4.56
N VAL A 439 28.68 7.69 3.73
CA VAL A 439 28.15 6.49 3.10
C VAL A 439 29.31 5.83 2.36
N SER A 440 29.61 4.59 2.75
CA SER A 440 30.69 3.75 2.25
C SER A 440 30.50 3.29 0.80
N GLN A 441 29.68 3.96 -0.01
CA GLN A 441 29.39 3.56 -1.40
C GLN A 441 30.33 4.22 -2.42
N ILE A 442 31.64 4.20 -2.17
CA ILE A 442 32.53 4.15 -3.33
C ILE A 442 32.70 2.67 -3.63
N PRO A 443 32.18 2.16 -4.77
CA PRO A 443 32.29 0.74 -5.07
C PRO A 443 33.76 0.32 -5.03
N ASP A 444 34.05 -0.78 -4.33
CA ASP A 444 35.35 -1.44 -4.43
C ASP A 444 35.60 -1.73 -5.90
N ILE A 445 36.60 -1.07 -6.48
CA ILE A 445 36.97 -1.30 -7.87
C ILE A 445 37.83 -2.56 -7.89
N GLU A 446 37.20 -3.69 -8.18
CA GLU A 446 37.88 -4.97 -8.42
C GLU A 446 38.25 -5.06 -9.91
N LEU A 447 39.56 -4.96 -10.22
CA LEU A 447 40.08 -5.27 -11.56
C LEU A 447 40.81 -6.62 -11.49
N GLY A 448 40.08 -7.72 -11.67
CA GLY A 448 40.63 -9.07 -11.56
C GLY A 448 41.07 -9.37 -10.11
N PRO A 449 42.28 -9.91 -9.85
CA PRO A 449 42.73 -10.24 -8.48
C PRO A 449 43.14 -9.02 -7.64
N PHE A 450 43.08 -7.80 -8.20
CA PHE A 450 43.51 -6.58 -7.53
C PHE A 450 42.34 -5.85 -6.90
N ARG A 451 42.39 -5.69 -5.57
CA ARG A 451 41.55 -4.76 -4.81
C ARG A 451 42.29 -3.45 -4.60
N PHE A 452 41.72 -2.35 -5.06
CA PHE A 452 42.26 -1.02 -4.84
C PHE A 452 41.63 -0.39 -3.60
N ASN A 453 42.43 -0.23 -2.54
CA ASN A 453 42.00 0.47 -1.33
C ASN A 453 41.81 1.96 -1.63
N GLN A 454 40.64 2.51 -1.33
CA GLN A 454 40.36 3.93 -1.45
C GLN A 454 40.42 4.64 -0.10
N LEU A 455 40.92 5.86 -0.11
CA LEU A 455 40.94 6.74 1.06
C LEU A 455 39.55 7.37 1.25
N PRO A 456 38.92 7.31 2.44
CA PRO A 456 37.67 8.02 2.68
C PRO A 456 37.78 9.53 2.41
N ILE A 457 36.68 10.15 1.97
CA ILE A 457 36.67 11.56 1.54
C ILE A 457 36.98 12.51 2.70
N LEU A 458 36.61 12.16 3.94
CA LEU A 458 36.88 12.94 5.14
C LEU A 458 37.58 12.04 6.16
N THR A 459 38.90 11.95 6.04
CA THR A 459 39.75 11.06 6.84
C THR A 459 40.34 11.72 8.05
N THR A 460 40.68 10.91 9.04
CA THR A 460 41.58 11.32 10.11
C THR A 460 43.00 11.56 9.56
N ARG A 461 43.79 12.33 10.30
CA ARG A 461 45.20 12.58 10.00
C ARG A 461 46.00 11.29 9.83
N THR A 462 45.80 10.35 10.74
CA THR A 462 46.54 9.07 10.72
C THR A 462 46.19 8.25 9.47
N GLN A 463 44.92 8.20 9.07
CA GLN A 463 44.50 7.51 7.85
C GLN A 463 45.11 8.15 6.61
N TYR A 464 45.04 9.49 6.50
CA TYR A 464 45.61 10.22 5.37
C TYR A 464 47.13 10.01 5.25
N LEU A 465 47.88 10.19 6.36
CA LEU A 465 49.34 10.07 6.34
C LEU A 465 49.81 8.65 5.99
N ARG A 466 49.16 7.61 6.53
CA ARG A 466 49.43 6.21 6.15
C ARG A 466 49.12 5.94 4.68
N PHE A 467 48.08 6.56 4.14
CA PHE A 467 47.71 6.38 2.75
C PHE A 467 48.73 7.02 1.81
N ILE A 468 49.11 8.28 2.03
CA ILE A 468 50.07 8.96 1.15
C ILE A 468 51.48 8.38 1.27
N GLU A 469 51.84 7.80 2.41
CA GLU A 469 53.08 7.03 2.57
C GLU A 469 53.10 5.81 1.64
N LYS A 470 51.96 5.15 1.47
CA LYS A 470 51.84 3.93 0.65
C LYS A 470 51.58 4.22 -0.83
N TYR A 471 50.85 5.30 -1.14
CA TYR A 471 50.23 5.52 -2.46
C TYR A 471 50.48 6.92 -3.05
N SER A 472 51.20 7.82 -2.37
CA SER A 472 51.41 9.24 -2.71
C SER A 472 50.19 10.16 -2.59
N GLU A 473 50.43 11.47 -2.48
CA GLU A 473 49.40 12.50 -2.35
C GLU A 473 48.47 12.61 -3.57
N GLY A 474 49.00 12.41 -4.79
CA GLY A 474 48.21 12.51 -6.02
C GLY A 474 47.10 11.45 -6.16
N GLN A 475 47.13 10.42 -5.32
CA GLN A 475 46.13 9.34 -5.27
C GLN A 475 45.11 9.53 -4.15
N ALA A 476 45.28 10.55 -3.30
CA ALA A 476 44.39 10.80 -2.15
C ALA A 476 43.07 11.48 -2.53
N GLY A 477 42.85 11.72 -3.83
CA GLY A 477 41.71 12.43 -4.40
C GLY A 477 41.64 13.91 -3.99
N ARG A 478 40.66 14.63 -4.53
CA ARG A 478 40.46 16.05 -4.28
C ARG A 478 38.99 16.45 -4.28
N MET A 479 38.64 17.38 -3.41
CA MET A 479 37.33 18.02 -3.44
C MET A 479 37.28 19.04 -4.59
N THR A 480 36.25 18.99 -5.44
CA THR A 480 36.09 19.94 -6.57
C THR A 480 34.96 20.94 -6.36
N ALA A 481 33.96 20.59 -5.53
CA ALA A 481 32.95 21.54 -5.07
C ALA A 481 32.38 21.12 -3.73
N MET A 482 31.94 22.10 -2.95
CA MET A 482 31.24 21.90 -1.69
C MET A 482 30.09 22.89 -1.59
N SER A 483 28.87 22.40 -1.41
CA SER A 483 27.68 23.23 -1.25
C SER A 483 26.88 22.80 -0.04
N PHE A 484 26.29 23.77 0.65
CA PHE A 484 25.48 23.56 1.84
C PHE A 484 24.08 24.04 1.54
N ARG A 485 23.07 23.21 1.78
CA ARG A 485 21.69 23.51 1.46
C ARG A 485 20.81 23.34 2.68
N ALA A 486 19.91 24.27 2.91
CA ALA A 486 18.95 24.19 4.01
C ALA A 486 17.60 24.74 3.57
N PRO A 487 16.52 24.39 4.27
CA PRO A 487 15.24 25.04 4.09
C PRO A 487 15.33 26.52 4.38
N GLU A 488 14.62 27.28 3.57
CA GLU A 488 14.31 28.66 3.88
C GLU A 488 13.53 28.75 5.21
N HIS A 489 13.91 29.72 6.05
CA HIS A 489 13.30 29.92 7.36
C HIS A 489 12.62 31.27 7.45
N THR A 490 11.30 31.23 7.44
CA THR A 490 10.47 32.43 7.60
C THR A 490 10.31 32.78 9.09
N PRO A 491 9.90 34.01 9.43
CA PRO A 491 9.57 34.38 10.81
C PRO A 491 8.47 33.52 11.47
N LEU A 492 7.73 32.75 10.67
CA LEU A 492 6.63 31.88 11.12
C LEU A 492 7.02 30.40 11.07
N SER A 493 8.22 30.08 10.58
CA SER A 493 8.76 28.73 10.59
C SER A 493 9.17 28.35 12.01
N GLU A 494 8.94 27.09 12.38
CA GLU A 494 9.31 26.58 13.70
C GLU A 494 10.09 25.28 13.56
N ASN A 495 11.24 25.23 14.21
CA ASN A 495 12.06 24.03 14.34
C ASN A 495 11.74 23.32 15.66
N VAL A 496 11.19 22.11 15.57
CA VAL A 496 10.89 21.27 16.72
C VAL A 496 11.89 20.12 16.81
N PRO A 497 12.62 19.95 17.92
CA PRO A 497 13.53 18.83 18.08
C PRO A 497 12.79 17.48 18.05
N VAL A 498 13.33 16.49 17.34
CA VAL A 498 12.82 15.11 17.28
C VAL A 498 13.91 14.14 17.70
N GLY A 499 13.63 13.20 18.61
CA GLY A 499 14.63 12.24 19.11
C GLY A 499 15.84 12.91 19.79
N GLU A 500 17.02 12.29 19.77
CA GLU A 500 18.30 12.93 20.15
C GLU A 500 18.98 13.66 18.99
N PHE A 501 18.73 13.18 17.77
CA PHE A 501 19.29 13.64 16.50
C PHE A 501 18.11 13.94 15.58
N GLY A 502 18.08 15.14 14.98
CA GLY A 502 17.03 15.56 14.05
C GLY A 502 16.11 16.68 14.55
N THR A 503 15.52 17.36 13.57
CA THR A 503 14.66 18.54 13.70
C THR A 503 13.50 18.43 12.71
N ALA A 504 12.28 18.69 13.15
CA ALA A 504 11.15 18.90 12.27
C ALA A 504 10.92 20.39 12.05
N THR A 505 10.98 20.85 10.81
CA THR A 505 10.68 22.23 10.43
C THR A 505 9.24 22.32 9.94
N PHE A 506 8.40 23.08 10.64
CA PHE A 506 7.04 23.39 10.22
C PHE A 506 7.03 24.73 9.48
N TYR A 507 6.43 24.76 8.30
CA TYR A 507 6.33 25.95 7.45
C TYR A 507 4.95 26.60 7.60
N ASN A 508 4.85 27.88 7.27
CA ASN A 508 3.61 28.64 7.40
C ASN A 508 2.51 28.11 6.46
N ASN A 509 1.28 27.95 6.97
CA ASN A 509 0.07 27.56 6.22
C ASN A 509 0.06 26.18 5.53
N GLU A 510 1.09 25.34 5.73
CA GLU A 510 1.10 23.97 5.25
C GLU A 510 0.28 23.09 6.22
N ILE A 511 -1.03 23.04 6.01
CA ILE A 511 -1.99 22.45 6.95
C ILE A 511 -2.93 21.51 6.21
N ILE A 512 -3.15 20.33 6.78
CA ILE A 512 -4.29 19.48 6.41
C ILE A 512 -5.50 19.92 7.24
N THR A 513 -6.56 20.34 6.56
CA THR A 513 -7.85 20.65 7.19
C THR A 513 -8.75 19.43 7.15
N ALA A 514 -9.39 19.11 8.27
CA ALA A 514 -10.26 17.95 8.40
C ALA A 514 -11.50 18.24 9.23
N GLU A 515 -12.63 17.66 8.87
CA GLU A 515 -13.82 17.65 9.73
C GLU A 515 -13.81 16.42 10.66
N PRO A 516 -14.53 16.45 11.80
CA PRO A 516 -14.60 15.27 12.68
C PRO A 516 -15.14 14.00 12.03
N GLY A 517 -15.93 14.15 10.96
CA GLY A 517 -16.48 13.06 10.18
C GLY A 517 -15.53 12.48 9.14
N ASP A 518 -14.41 13.15 8.86
CA ASP A 518 -13.44 12.69 7.86
C ASP A 518 -12.70 11.43 8.35
N ALA A 519 -12.01 10.78 7.42
CA ALA A 519 -11.07 9.71 7.74
C ALA A 519 -9.88 9.76 6.80
N PHE A 520 -8.77 9.15 7.20
CA PHE A 520 -7.55 9.12 6.39
C PHE A 520 -7.14 7.70 6.04
N SER A 521 -6.51 7.56 4.88
CA SER A 521 -5.79 6.36 4.45
C SER A 521 -4.33 6.72 4.21
N TYR A 522 -3.43 5.92 4.78
CA TYR A 522 -1.99 6.07 4.65
C TYR A 522 -1.41 5.00 3.72
N CYS A 523 -0.50 5.43 2.85
CA CYS A 523 0.17 4.62 1.84
C CYS A 523 1.67 4.45 2.17
N PRO A 524 2.06 3.34 2.83
CA PRO A 524 3.45 3.10 3.20
C PRO A 524 4.41 3.05 1.99
N ASP A 525 3.99 2.43 0.89
CA ASP A 525 4.82 2.27 -0.32
C ASP A 525 5.14 3.61 -1.03
N ALA A 526 4.35 4.64 -0.74
CA ALA A 526 4.57 5.98 -1.26
C ALA A 526 5.29 6.89 -0.25
N ASP A 527 5.39 6.48 1.01
CA ASP A 527 5.90 7.31 2.08
C ASP A 527 7.43 7.32 2.12
N GLN A 528 7.95 8.53 2.27
CA GLN A 528 9.37 8.81 2.36
C GLN A 528 9.74 9.43 3.71
N ARG A 529 8.90 9.29 4.75
CA ARG A 529 9.14 9.59 6.18
C ARG A 529 9.72 10.96 6.56
N LYS A 530 10.05 11.83 5.60
CA LYS A 530 10.49 13.20 5.83
C LYS A 530 9.32 14.12 6.06
N ILE A 531 8.07 13.68 5.92
CA ILE A 531 6.90 14.51 6.19
C ILE A 531 6.32 14.09 7.53
N VAL A 532 6.23 15.06 8.43
CA VAL A 532 5.68 14.89 9.76
C VAL A 532 4.51 15.85 9.94
N PHE A 533 3.67 15.56 10.92
CA PHE A 533 2.61 16.46 11.32
C PHE A 533 2.66 16.72 12.82
N ARG A 534 1.99 17.78 13.25
CA ARG A 534 1.68 18.03 14.66
C ARG A 534 0.28 18.61 14.81
N THR A 535 -0.22 18.58 16.03
CA THR A 535 -1.52 19.17 16.38
C THR A 535 -1.34 20.27 17.40
N PRO A 536 -2.33 21.19 17.55
CA PRO A 536 -2.31 22.17 18.63
C PRO A 536 -2.24 21.53 20.03
N SER A 537 -2.82 20.34 20.20
CA SER A 537 -2.84 19.61 21.46
C SER A 537 -1.54 18.86 21.76
N THR A 538 -0.79 18.47 20.73
CA THR A 538 0.41 17.66 20.82
C THR A 538 1.49 18.30 19.95
N PRO A 539 2.35 19.17 20.52
CA PRO A 539 3.36 19.90 19.76
C PRO A 539 4.51 18.99 19.30
N ALA A 540 4.62 17.79 19.86
CA ALA A 540 5.59 16.78 19.43
C ALA A 540 5.26 16.30 18.00
N PRO A 541 6.23 16.35 17.06
CA PRO A 541 6.02 15.88 15.69
C PRO A 541 5.79 14.37 15.66
N ALA A 542 4.90 13.93 14.77
CA ALA A 542 4.63 12.52 14.50
C ALA A 542 4.65 12.26 12.99
N GLY A 543 5.00 11.05 12.56
CA GLY A 543 4.95 10.66 11.16
C GLY A 543 3.52 10.54 10.64
N LEU A 544 3.30 10.73 9.33
CA LEU A 544 1.96 10.69 8.73
C LEU A 544 1.23 9.35 8.93
N GLU A 545 1.95 8.26 9.18
CA GLU A 545 1.42 6.92 9.39
C GLU A 545 0.47 6.83 10.60
N VAL A 546 0.67 7.67 11.62
CA VAL A 546 -0.20 7.65 12.81
C VAL A 546 -1.43 8.55 12.68
N LEU A 547 -1.46 9.44 11.68
CA LEU A 547 -2.55 10.40 11.50
C LEU A 547 -3.93 9.75 11.37
N PRO A 548 -4.13 8.67 10.58
CA PRO A 548 -5.42 8.01 10.47
C PRO A 548 -5.99 7.52 11.80
N ALA A 549 -5.16 6.86 12.62
CA ALA A 549 -5.57 6.36 13.93
C ALA A 549 -5.80 7.50 14.94
N LEU A 550 -4.96 8.53 14.89
CA LEU A 550 -5.08 9.69 15.77
C LEU A 550 -6.37 10.47 15.46
N HIS A 551 -6.65 10.79 14.19
CA HIS A 551 -7.83 11.55 13.82
C HIS A 551 -9.12 10.83 14.21
N GLN A 552 -9.16 9.50 14.14
CA GLN A 552 -10.36 8.75 14.54
C GLN A 552 -10.62 8.79 16.05
N THR A 553 -9.57 8.81 16.87
CA THR A 553 -9.69 8.79 18.33
C THR A 553 -9.81 10.19 18.93
N ALA A 554 -9.15 11.18 18.33
CA ALA A 554 -9.16 12.57 18.75
C ALA A 554 -9.13 13.50 17.52
N PRO A 555 -10.27 13.67 16.81
CA PRO A 555 -10.33 14.48 15.60
C PRO A 555 -9.87 15.92 15.86
N GLN A 556 -8.98 16.41 15.00
CA GLN A 556 -8.54 17.81 15.01
C GLN A 556 -9.00 18.50 13.73
N PRO A 557 -9.34 19.80 13.81
CA PRO A 557 -9.74 20.56 12.63
C PRO A 557 -8.57 20.85 11.68
N ALA A 558 -7.34 20.77 12.19
CA ALA A 558 -6.13 21.13 11.48
C ALA A 558 -4.93 20.31 11.96
N TYR A 559 -4.10 19.88 11.01
CA TYR A 559 -2.82 19.22 11.25
C TYR A 559 -1.73 20.01 10.52
N ALA A 560 -0.83 20.62 11.27
CA ALA A 560 0.28 21.35 10.68
C ALA A 560 1.30 20.34 10.13
N LEU A 561 1.71 20.52 8.89
CA LEU A 561 2.71 19.70 8.21
C LEU A 561 4.09 20.32 8.35
N GLY A 562 5.09 19.47 8.47
CA GLY A 562 6.49 19.84 8.53
C GLY A 562 7.37 18.82 7.83
N LEU A 563 8.63 19.21 7.65
CA LEU A 563 9.67 18.34 7.14
C LEU A 563 10.60 17.92 8.27
N PHE A 564 10.86 16.62 8.39
CA PHE A 564 11.88 16.08 9.26
C PHE A 564 13.25 16.10 8.58
N TRP A 565 14.25 16.52 9.35
CA TRP A 565 15.64 16.70 8.96
C TRP A 565 16.52 15.97 9.95
N ASP A 566 17.47 15.17 9.47
CA ASP A 566 18.48 14.56 10.34
C ASP A 566 19.48 15.64 10.84
N PHE A 567 19.82 16.58 9.96
CA PHE A 567 20.69 17.74 10.22
C PHE A 567 20.08 19.04 9.67
N PRO A 568 20.43 20.22 10.23
CA PRO A 568 19.80 21.49 9.87
C PRO A 568 20.28 22.03 8.51
N PHE A 569 21.19 21.31 7.85
CA PHE A 569 21.62 21.52 6.48
C PHE A 569 22.06 20.17 5.89
N LEU A 570 22.06 20.11 4.56
CA LEU A 570 22.65 19.05 3.76
C LEU A 570 23.95 19.55 3.16
N LEU A 571 25.00 18.74 3.25
CA LEU A 571 26.28 19.00 2.60
C LEU A 571 26.36 18.14 1.34
N LYS A 572 26.53 18.77 0.18
CA LYS A 572 26.82 18.09 -1.08
C LYS A 572 28.26 18.39 -1.49
N ALA A 573 29.04 17.33 -1.62
CA ALA A 573 30.44 17.36 -2.00
C ALA A 573 30.65 16.71 -3.36
N ASN A 574 31.36 17.38 -4.27
CA ASN A 574 31.86 16.77 -5.49
C ASN A 574 33.31 16.38 -5.27
N TYR A 575 33.63 15.12 -5.49
CA TYR A 575 34.95 14.57 -5.23
C TYR A 575 35.49 13.86 -6.47
N GLU A 576 36.77 14.11 -6.77
CA GLU A 576 37.52 13.39 -7.77
C GLU A 576 38.48 12.42 -7.09
N SER A 577 38.28 11.12 -7.31
CA SER A 577 39.19 10.07 -6.86
C SER A 577 40.10 9.62 -8.00
N SER A 578 41.36 9.33 -7.68
CA SER A 578 42.35 8.79 -8.63
C SER A 578 42.72 7.37 -8.20
N LEU A 579 42.68 6.41 -9.13
CA LEU A 579 43.04 5.03 -8.81
C LEU A 579 44.55 4.83 -8.71
N ALA A 580 44.99 4.10 -7.68
CA ALA A 580 46.38 3.71 -7.53
C ALA A 580 46.83 2.85 -8.71
N GLY A 581 47.70 3.39 -9.57
CA GLY A 581 48.22 2.68 -10.75
C GLY A 581 47.45 2.88 -12.06
N ALA A 582 46.38 3.69 -12.10
CA ALA A 582 45.70 4.09 -13.32
C ALA A 582 45.61 5.62 -13.45
N VAL A 583 45.72 6.16 -14.67
CA VAL A 583 45.68 7.62 -14.94
C VAL A 583 44.23 8.15 -15.00
N THR A 584 43.27 7.39 -14.49
CA THR A 584 41.83 7.69 -14.60
C THR A 584 41.30 8.31 -13.31
N ALA A 585 40.72 9.51 -13.43
CA ALA A 585 39.99 10.18 -12.35
C ALA A 585 38.48 9.93 -12.49
N TYR A 586 37.80 9.70 -11.36
CA TYR A 586 36.35 9.49 -11.30
C TYR A 586 35.72 10.58 -10.43
N GLY A 587 34.73 11.28 -10.99
CA GLY A 587 33.94 12.29 -10.27
C GLY A 587 32.64 11.70 -9.74
N PHE A 588 32.33 11.96 -8.47
CA PHE A 588 31.03 11.61 -7.88
C PHE A 588 30.55 12.67 -6.89
N SER A 589 29.26 12.65 -6.58
CA SER A 589 28.60 13.59 -5.68
C SER A 589 28.09 12.85 -4.45
N VAL A 590 28.50 13.28 -3.26
CA VAL A 590 28.12 12.65 -1.98
C VAL A 590 27.29 13.61 -1.13
N PRO A 591 26.07 13.20 -0.71
CA PRO A 591 25.32 13.90 0.32
C PRO A 591 25.81 13.48 1.72
N PHE A 592 25.95 14.44 2.63
CA PHE A 592 26.21 14.21 4.05
C PHE A 592 25.06 14.76 4.89
N GLY A 593 24.87 14.16 6.06
CA GLY A 593 23.78 14.49 6.98
C GLY A 593 22.49 13.71 6.73
N ILE A 594 22.59 12.51 6.15
CA ILE A 594 21.51 11.54 5.94
C ILE A 594 21.95 10.22 6.56
N VAL A 595 21.12 9.62 7.42
CA VAL A 595 21.53 8.46 8.25
C VAL A 595 21.24 7.11 7.57
N ASN A 596 20.38 7.04 6.54
CA ASN A 596 19.96 5.78 5.90
C ASN A 596 20.21 5.77 4.38
N SER A 597 20.75 4.66 3.88
CA SER A 597 21.13 4.47 2.47
C SER A 597 19.98 4.40 1.47
N ASN A 598 18.80 3.97 1.90
CA ASN A 598 17.60 3.99 1.04
C ASN A 598 17.10 5.42 0.75
N GLU A 599 17.55 6.42 1.52
CA GLU A 599 17.13 7.83 1.39
C GLU A 599 18.04 8.62 0.43
N GLU A 600 19.21 8.11 0.06
CA GLU A 600 20.26 8.83 -0.69
C GLU A 600 19.88 9.15 -2.14
N THR A 601 19.34 8.14 -2.85
CA THR A 601 18.94 8.30 -4.26
C THR A 601 17.78 9.30 -4.39
N TRP A 602 16.83 9.23 -3.46
CA TRP A 602 15.65 10.09 -3.42
C TRP A 602 15.96 11.52 -2.96
N ALA A 603 16.85 11.67 -1.98
CA ALA A 603 17.36 12.96 -1.54
C ALA A 603 17.98 13.75 -2.70
N SER A 604 18.77 13.09 -3.55
CA SER A 604 19.45 13.78 -4.66
C SER A 604 18.53 14.51 -5.64
N GLN A 605 17.28 14.04 -5.84
CA GLN A 605 16.30 14.65 -6.75
C GLN A 605 15.31 15.59 -6.06
N LEU A 606 14.72 15.19 -4.92
CA LEU A 606 13.72 16.02 -4.21
C LEU A 606 14.31 17.31 -3.65
N TRP A 607 15.56 17.31 -3.18
CA TRP A 607 16.19 18.51 -2.63
C TRP A 607 16.67 19.52 -3.69
N THR A 608 16.42 19.25 -4.97
CA THR A 608 16.65 20.22 -6.05
C THR A 608 15.38 21.02 -6.39
N THR A 609 14.20 20.46 -6.15
CA THR A 609 12.92 21.07 -6.53
C THR A 609 12.25 21.79 -5.35
N GLY A 610 12.49 21.36 -4.11
CA GLY A 610 11.82 21.92 -2.92
C GLY A 610 10.32 21.58 -2.84
N GLU A 611 9.90 20.55 -3.57
CA GLU A 611 8.53 20.07 -3.62
C GLU A 611 8.46 18.63 -3.11
N PHE A 612 7.57 18.37 -2.15
CA PHE A 612 7.41 17.08 -1.47
C PHE A 612 5.99 16.56 -1.72
N PRO A 613 5.78 15.66 -2.70
CA PRO A 613 4.46 15.14 -3.02
C PRO A 613 3.84 14.38 -1.84
N VAL A 614 2.71 14.86 -1.33
CA VAL A 614 1.95 14.21 -0.24
C VAL A 614 0.76 13.42 -0.81
N GLY A 615 0.26 13.81 -1.99
CA GLY A 615 -1.04 13.34 -2.47
C GLY A 615 -1.15 11.83 -2.71
N ASN A 616 -0.02 11.15 -2.89
CA ASN A 616 0.04 9.68 -3.03
C ASN A 616 0.29 8.95 -1.70
N ILE A 617 0.67 9.67 -0.65
CA ILE A 617 1.01 9.16 0.69
C ILE A 617 -0.23 9.15 1.57
N LEU A 618 -1.05 10.19 1.50
CA LEU A 618 -2.15 10.40 2.42
C LEU A 618 -3.42 10.83 1.67
N ALA A 619 -4.44 9.98 1.75
CA ALA A 619 -5.74 10.23 1.17
C ALA A 619 -6.74 10.60 2.28
N GLN A 620 -7.55 11.64 2.05
CA GLN A 620 -8.60 12.09 2.94
C GLN A 620 -9.95 11.72 2.36
N CYS A 621 -10.68 10.86 3.08
CA CYS A 621 -12.10 10.64 2.85
C CYS A 621 -12.89 11.76 3.52
N THR A 622 -13.73 12.45 2.74
CA THR A 622 -14.57 13.53 3.23
C THR A 622 -16.02 13.13 3.41
N ARG A 623 -16.48 12.08 2.70
CA ARG A 623 -17.87 11.65 2.72
C ARG A 623 -17.97 10.14 2.56
N PHE A 624 -18.98 9.55 3.21
CA PHE A 624 -19.26 8.11 3.15
C PHE A 624 -18.09 7.23 3.64
N CYS A 625 -17.31 7.72 4.60
CA CYS A 625 -16.12 7.04 5.10
C CYS A 625 -16.44 5.76 5.90
N ASP A 626 -17.68 5.60 6.32
CA ASP A 626 -18.18 4.40 7.02
C ASP A 626 -18.87 3.42 6.06
N HIS A 627 -18.81 3.67 4.75
CA HIS A 627 -19.35 2.76 3.75
C HIS A 627 -18.30 1.77 3.24
N PRO A 628 -18.74 0.58 2.81
CA PRO A 628 -17.87 -0.37 2.14
C PRO A 628 -17.48 0.10 0.74
N THR A 629 -16.43 -0.50 0.21
CA THR A 629 -15.81 -0.06 -1.02
C THR A 629 -14.99 -1.17 -1.67
N PHE A 630 -14.46 -0.89 -2.86
CA PHE A 630 -13.58 -1.79 -3.57
C PHE A 630 -12.15 -1.69 -3.06
N ASP A 631 -11.43 -2.80 -3.07
CA ASP A 631 -9.98 -2.82 -2.86
C ASP A 631 -9.22 -2.74 -4.20
N THR A 632 -7.89 -2.79 -4.12
CA THR A 632 -6.97 -2.80 -5.27
C THR A 632 -7.06 -4.08 -6.10
N SER A 633 -7.59 -5.17 -5.51
CA SER A 633 -7.83 -6.45 -6.16
C SER A 633 -9.24 -6.52 -6.74
N VAL A 634 -9.87 -5.36 -6.92
CA VAL A 634 -11.20 -5.19 -7.50
C VAL A 634 -12.31 -5.81 -6.64
N THR A 635 -12.06 -6.25 -5.41
CA THR A 635 -13.10 -6.93 -4.61
C THR A 635 -13.95 -5.92 -3.84
N TYR A 636 -15.29 -6.03 -3.93
CA TYR A 636 -16.19 -5.21 -3.12
C TYR A 636 -16.27 -5.74 -1.68
N ASN A 637 -15.61 -5.07 -0.73
CA ASN A 637 -15.54 -5.57 0.63
C ASN A 637 -16.63 -4.96 1.51
N VAL A 638 -17.74 -5.68 1.65
CA VAL A 638 -18.92 -5.22 2.40
C VAL A 638 -18.75 -5.09 3.91
N HIS A 639 -17.69 -5.68 4.46
CA HIS A 639 -17.38 -5.66 5.90
C HIS A 639 -16.25 -4.70 6.26
N ALA A 640 -15.66 -4.03 5.27
CA ALA A 640 -14.47 -3.21 5.45
C ALA A 640 -14.79 -1.75 5.09
N PRO A 641 -15.37 -0.98 6.02
CA PRO A 641 -15.59 0.44 5.79
C PRO A 641 -14.25 1.17 5.64
N PHE A 642 -14.24 2.26 4.87
CA PHE A 642 -12.99 2.98 4.57
C PHE A 642 -12.21 3.35 5.84
N ARG A 643 -12.92 3.91 6.82
CA ARG A 643 -12.38 4.37 8.11
C ARG A 643 -11.61 3.29 8.85
N ASP A 644 -12.00 2.01 8.71
CA ASP A 644 -11.40 0.93 9.48
C ASP A 644 -10.35 0.16 8.68
N ALA A 645 -10.65 -0.12 7.41
CA ALA A 645 -9.85 -1.00 6.59
C ALA A 645 -8.57 -0.34 6.05
N TYR A 646 -8.64 0.96 5.72
CA TYR A 646 -7.57 1.63 4.96
C TYR A 646 -6.72 2.58 5.81
N ARG A 647 -6.83 2.53 7.14
CA ARG A 647 -6.01 3.37 8.05
C ARG A 647 -4.52 3.20 7.80
N MET A 648 -4.09 1.96 7.55
CA MET A 648 -2.68 1.58 7.34
C MET A 648 -2.44 0.94 5.96
N GLN A 649 -3.38 1.10 5.04
CA GLN A 649 -3.33 0.50 3.72
C GLN A 649 -3.69 1.51 2.65
N CYS A 650 -3.03 1.41 1.50
CA CYS A 650 -3.34 2.27 0.36
C CYS A 650 -4.77 2.10 -0.14
N TYR A 651 -5.55 3.17 -0.10
CA TYR A 651 -6.83 3.21 -0.78
C TYR A 651 -6.65 3.54 -2.27
N ARG A 652 -6.66 2.50 -3.12
CA ARG A 652 -6.61 2.60 -4.59
C ARG A 652 -7.65 1.66 -5.21
N PRO A 653 -8.95 1.95 -5.01
CA PRO A 653 -10.04 1.08 -5.45
C PRO A 653 -10.12 0.99 -6.97
N LEU A 654 -10.67 -0.11 -7.46
CA LEU A 654 -11.12 -0.25 -8.84
C LEU A 654 -12.63 -0.44 -8.89
N PHE A 655 -13.33 0.52 -9.52
CA PHE A 655 -14.79 0.58 -9.55
C PHE A 655 -15.37 -0.01 -10.85
N PRO A 656 -16.61 -0.53 -10.81
CA PRO A 656 -17.32 -0.94 -12.02
C PRO A 656 -17.60 0.27 -12.93
N ARG A 657 -17.62 0.03 -14.24
CA ARG A 657 -17.95 1.01 -15.27
C ARG A 657 -19.21 0.60 -16.04
N PRO A 658 -20.01 1.56 -16.53
CA PRO A 658 -21.13 1.24 -17.42
C PRO A 658 -20.66 0.41 -18.61
N GLY A 659 -21.36 -0.71 -18.88
CA GLY A 659 -20.96 -1.70 -19.88
C GLY A 659 -20.19 -2.90 -19.32
N ASP A 660 -19.70 -2.83 -18.09
CA ASP A 660 -19.11 -3.97 -17.42
C ASP A 660 -20.20 -5.00 -17.07
N GLY A 661 -20.04 -6.24 -17.56
CA GLY A 661 -20.97 -7.35 -17.34
C GLY A 661 -20.99 -7.92 -15.91
N GLY A 662 -20.82 -7.06 -14.90
CA GLY A 662 -20.65 -7.46 -13.50
C GLY A 662 -19.20 -7.67 -13.09
N PHE A 663 -18.26 -7.01 -13.77
CA PHE A 663 -16.92 -6.77 -13.26
C PHE A 663 -16.93 -5.52 -12.36
N PRO A 664 -16.11 -5.45 -11.29
CA PRO A 664 -15.37 -6.55 -10.64
C PRO A 664 -16.12 -7.79 -10.17
N ASN A 665 -15.36 -8.85 -9.91
CA ASN A 665 -15.84 -10.02 -9.18
C ASN A 665 -16.33 -9.65 -7.77
N ASP A 666 -17.56 -10.07 -7.42
CA ASP A 666 -18.05 -10.10 -6.04
C ASP A 666 -17.09 -10.90 -5.13
N PRO A 667 -17.00 -10.54 -3.85
CA PRO A 667 -16.21 -11.27 -2.84
C PRO A 667 -16.56 -12.75 -2.70
#